data_AF-A0AAD5C6I7-F1
#
_entry.id   AF-A0AAD5C6I7-F1
#
_cell.length_a   1.000
_cell.length_b   1.000
_cell.length_c   1.000
_cell.angle_alpha   90.00
_cell.angle_beta   90.00
_cell.angle_gamma   90.00
#
_symmetry.space_group_name_H-M   'P 1'
#
loop_
_entity.id
_entity.type
_entity.pdbx_description
1 polymer ?
#
loop_
_entity_poly.entity_id
_entity_poly.type
_entity_poly.pdbx_seq_one_letter_code
_entity_poly.pdbx_strand_id
1 'polypeptide(L)'
;MDVDMDASPSYFDPQDSTLRQRYRRYGKRLSPSPHQESYQSKFSNAALFLENIKKEVDPHHSDDGDQSTRSSSKRRSPSTDSRDVPNDSLGFSRTQLKLFKHEEDTADATFSLFASLFDSALQGLMSIPDLILRLEGECRNVSESINSSCSERHRIVEDKLMRQKAKVLLDEAASWSLLCVGAYVLLSVVLQSPTTSHLEACQFVAEDHTAQLCLRLIQWLEGLASKALDLENKIRGSHVGTHLPTSGVWNHTQRFLKKGSISEKIVQHLDFDAPTREHAQPLPDDKKQDESLLEDVWILLKAGRLEEACSLCRAAGQSWRAATLCPFGGLDHCPSIEALIRNGKNRSLQAMELESGKNNQRRLWKWASYCASEKIAEQESGKYETAIYAVNCSNVKRILPMCTDWESACWALTKSWLDVQVDVELSGGPDKLNSDAATERSPGQVDLNSQSFLGPENWPLQVLKQQPLDLYSLLQKLHSSESVHEAVARGCKEQHRQIEMNLMTGDIPGLLDLIWSWISPSGGNEDIFRPYGDPQMIRFGAHLVLVLRLLHADEMKDTFKEKIMNLGDLILHMTDIDSVHVRYKIFLSAIEYLPFSPGDHVDSGFEKGSFEEIIERVLSRSREVKVGKADVSADVAEQCRLQSLEKAMVIQWLCFTPPSTINDASRVGSKLLHRALMHSNVLFREFALISMWRVPAMPIGAHTLLSLLAEPLKHPSETLISTEDHETSDSLREFHDWNEYYSCDATYRNWLQIELENAGNDVSKEEKERAYMVAMETLSSSMALLLREENSWLVPTEDHIYELMEPTNIELHATAMLSLPSGECMYPDPTLCTALTSAFYSSLSDEVVLERQLQVNVSISAKDSSSVEIALRCMATESDGFGPNELADGGVLAAVVAAGVKGELVGFQVGVTMEILRLDAWYCGIDGSLGSPATYILRGLCRRCCIPEIILRCMQVSVALMESGNAHERHDELIELVAGSETGILHLFSQNQLQEFLLFEREYCIWKMECLEGSAA
;
A
#
# COMPACT_ATOMS: atom_id res chain seq x y z
N MET A 1 -35.32 -60.23 -56.23
CA MET A 1 -34.29 -60.49 -55.20
C MET A 1 -33.93 -59.12 -54.65
N ASP A 2 -34.80 -58.48 -53.86
CA ASP A 2 -35.41 -58.93 -52.59
C ASP A 2 -34.31 -59.01 -51.51
N VAL A 3 -34.24 -58.05 -50.55
CA VAL A 3 -35.04 -57.97 -49.29
C VAL A 3 -34.39 -58.89 -48.22
N ASP A 4 -34.14 -58.49 -46.95
CA ASP A 4 -34.57 -57.30 -46.19
C ASP A 4 -33.58 -56.87 -45.07
N MET A 5 -34.01 -55.86 -44.29
CA MET A 5 -33.52 -55.39 -42.99
C MET A 5 -33.14 -56.48 -41.96
N ASP A 6 -32.17 -56.17 -41.08
CA ASP A 6 -32.43 -56.11 -39.61
C ASP A 6 -31.21 -55.57 -38.82
N ALA A 7 -31.41 -54.49 -38.04
CA ALA A 7 -30.46 -54.02 -37.01
C ALA A 7 -31.15 -53.04 -36.04
N SER A 8 -32.02 -53.53 -35.17
CA SER A 8 -32.60 -52.73 -34.07
C SER A 8 -31.54 -52.46 -32.98
N PRO A 9 -31.29 -51.20 -32.56
CA PRO A 9 -30.60 -50.95 -31.30
C PRO A 9 -31.57 -51.16 -30.14
N SER A 10 -31.18 -51.98 -29.18
CA SER A 10 -32.05 -52.40 -28.07
C SER A 10 -31.97 -51.47 -26.87
N TYR A 11 -33.15 -51.14 -26.33
CA TYR A 11 -33.47 -50.92 -24.92
C TYR A 11 -32.61 -49.96 -24.06
N PHE A 12 -33.27 -48.84 -23.68
CA PHE A 12 -33.22 -48.18 -22.38
C PHE A 12 -32.33 -48.81 -21.29
N ASP A 13 -31.34 -48.04 -20.83
CA ASP A 13 -30.71 -48.21 -19.51
C ASP A 13 -31.23 -47.11 -18.56
N PRO A 14 -31.97 -47.44 -17.47
CA PRO A 14 -32.56 -46.45 -16.57
C PRO A 14 -31.61 -45.75 -15.59
N GLN A 15 -30.28 -45.92 -15.70
CA GLN A 15 -29.31 -45.32 -14.77
C GLN A 15 -28.56 -44.07 -15.28
N ASP A 16 -28.99 -43.45 -16.39
CA ASP A 16 -28.36 -42.23 -16.95
C ASP A 16 -28.87 -40.92 -16.27
N SER A 17 -28.93 -40.91 -14.92
CA SER A 17 -29.18 -39.70 -14.11
C SER A 17 -27.88 -38.89 -13.98
N THR A 18 -27.73 -37.64 -14.45
CA THR A 18 -28.72 -36.67 -14.94
C THR A 18 -28.23 -35.96 -16.22
N LEU A 19 -29.05 -35.92 -17.27
CA LEU A 19 -28.74 -35.24 -18.55
C LEU A 19 -28.44 -33.73 -18.42
N ARG A 20 -28.89 -33.06 -17.35
CA ARG A 20 -28.51 -31.68 -16.98
C ARG A 20 -26.99 -31.41 -16.92
N GLN A 21 -26.15 -32.45 -16.81
CA GLN A 21 -24.68 -32.32 -16.87
C GLN A 21 -24.10 -32.46 -18.30
N ARG A 22 -24.86 -33.02 -19.25
CA ARG A 22 -24.37 -33.45 -20.57
C ARG A 22 -24.21 -32.31 -21.59
N TYR A 23 -24.95 -31.21 -21.39
CA TYR A 23 -24.94 -30.01 -22.24
C TYR A 23 -24.24 -28.80 -21.59
N ARG A 24 -23.45 -29.03 -20.53
CA ARG A 24 -22.47 -28.02 -20.14
C ARG A 24 -21.39 -27.96 -21.23
N ARG A 25 -21.05 -26.75 -21.67
CA ARG A 25 -19.93 -26.47 -22.57
C ARG A 25 -18.60 -27.08 -22.06
N TYR A 26 -18.51 -27.39 -20.76
CA TYR A 26 -17.38 -28.05 -20.10
C TYR A 26 -17.85 -29.15 -19.13
N GLY A 27 -17.30 -30.35 -19.28
CA GLY A 27 -17.71 -31.56 -18.56
C GLY A 27 -16.79 -31.94 -17.39
N LYS A 28 -16.66 -31.10 -16.37
CA LYS A 28 -15.94 -31.47 -15.12
C LYS A 28 -16.88 -32.24 -14.18
N ARG A 29 -16.54 -33.50 -13.87
CA ARG A 29 -17.11 -34.22 -12.71
C ARG A 29 -16.63 -33.53 -11.44
N LEU A 30 -17.54 -32.89 -10.70
CA LEU A 30 -17.26 -32.39 -9.35
C LEU A 30 -16.90 -33.58 -8.45
N SER A 31 -15.62 -33.68 -8.12
CA SER A 31 -15.13 -34.60 -7.08
C SER A 31 -15.20 -33.85 -5.74
N PRO A 32 -15.81 -34.42 -4.69
CA PRO A 32 -15.98 -33.71 -3.42
C PRO A 32 -14.62 -33.56 -2.72
N SER A 33 -14.10 -32.33 -2.68
CA SER A 33 -12.97 -31.94 -1.82
C SER A 33 -13.48 -31.52 -0.44
N PRO A 34 -12.88 -31.96 0.68
CA PRO A 34 -13.48 -31.84 2.01
C PRO A 34 -13.15 -30.50 2.70
N HIS A 35 -13.52 -29.37 2.09
CA HIS A 35 -13.47 -28.05 2.74
C HIS A 35 -14.81 -27.32 2.61
N GLN A 36 -15.74 -27.69 3.48
CA GLN A 36 -17.05 -27.09 3.61
C GLN A 36 -16.98 -25.90 4.58
N GLU A 37 -16.78 -24.68 4.07
CA GLU A 37 -16.94 -23.48 4.89
C GLU A 37 -18.41 -23.04 4.93
N SER A 38 -18.91 -22.84 6.15
CA SER A 38 -20.33 -22.64 6.44
C SER A 38 -20.75 -21.18 6.22
N TYR A 39 -21.18 -20.84 5.01
CA TYR A 39 -21.93 -19.61 4.76
C TYR A 39 -23.39 -19.76 5.22
N GLN A 40 -23.76 -19.07 6.31
CA GLN A 40 -25.15 -19.04 6.78
C GLN A 40 -25.99 -18.08 5.94
N SER A 41 -27.12 -18.59 5.45
CA SER A 41 -28.05 -17.90 4.55
C SER A 41 -28.67 -16.63 5.13
N LYS A 42 -28.76 -15.56 4.32
CA LYS A 42 -29.84 -14.55 4.33
C LYS A 42 -29.70 -13.58 3.14
N PHE A 43 -30.25 -13.93 1.98
CA PHE A 43 -30.33 -13.01 0.83
C PHE A 43 -31.70 -13.06 0.15
N SER A 44 -32.20 -11.87 -0.19
CA SER A 44 -33.37 -11.59 -1.04
C SER A 44 -33.20 -10.18 -1.60
N ASN A 45 -33.63 -9.97 -2.85
CA ASN A 45 -33.65 -8.71 -3.61
C ASN A 45 -32.29 -8.24 -4.19
N ALA A 46 -32.24 -8.13 -5.52
CA ALA A 46 -31.08 -7.66 -6.29
C ALA A 46 -30.59 -6.24 -5.91
N ALA A 47 -31.49 -5.35 -5.47
CA ALA A 47 -31.14 -4.00 -5.02
C ALA A 47 -30.27 -3.98 -3.74
N LEU A 48 -30.39 -4.99 -2.86
CA LEU A 48 -29.53 -5.14 -1.68
C LEU A 48 -28.20 -5.83 -2.03
N PHE A 49 -28.09 -6.46 -3.19
CA PHE A 49 -26.89 -7.17 -3.63
C PHE A 49 -25.78 -6.19 -4.07
N LEU A 50 -26.15 -5.12 -4.79
CA LEU A 50 -25.23 -4.01 -5.08
C LEU A 50 -24.73 -3.32 -3.81
N GLU A 51 -25.55 -3.26 -2.75
CA GLU A 51 -25.14 -2.72 -1.44
C GLU A 51 -24.18 -3.66 -0.69
N ASN A 52 -24.22 -4.97 -0.95
CA ASN A 52 -23.26 -5.91 -0.38
C ASN A 52 -21.93 -5.92 -1.12
N ILE A 53 -21.93 -5.79 -2.46
CA ILE A 53 -20.71 -5.50 -3.24
C ILE A 53 -20.10 -4.18 -2.75
N LYS A 54 -20.92 -3.16 -2.47
CA LYS A 54 -20.45 -1.90 -1.86
C LYS A 54 -19.87 -2.09 -0.44
N LYS A 55 -20.38 -3.04 0.35
CA LYS A 55 -19.82 -3.40 1.68
C LYS A 55 -18.55 -4.26 1.63
N GLU A 56 -18.28 -4.95 0.52
CA GLU A 56 -16.96 -5.57 0.26
C GLU A 56 -15.93 -4.55 -0.25
N VAL A 57 -16.39 -3.39 -0.75
CA VAL A 57 -15.54 -2.28 -1.23
C VAL A 57 -15.29 -1.20 -0.17
N ASP A 58 -16.21 -0.94 0.75
CA ASP A 58 -16.10 0.08 1.83
C ASP A 58 -15.85 -0.54 3.24
N PRO A 59 -14.73 -0.23 3.92
CA PRO A 59 -14.44 -0.73 5.26
C PRO A 59 -15.22 0.03 6.36
N HIS A 60 -16.39 -0.49 6.71
CA HIS A 60 -17.15 -0.29 7.97
C HIS A 60 -17.20 1.12 8.60
N HIS A 61 -18.32 1.82 8.38
CA HIS A 61 -18.92 2.70 9.40
C HIS A 61 -20.11 2.00 10.06
N SER A 62 -20.08 1.88 11.39
CA SER A 62 -21.21 1.37 12.19
C SER A 62 -21.91 2.53 12.91
N ASP A 63 -23.16 2.81 12.53
CA ASP A 63 -24.04 3.76 13.22
C ASP A 63 -25.03 2.96 14.09
N ASP A 64 -25.05 3.20 15.40
CA ASP A 64 -25.73 2.35 16.39
C ASP A 64 -27.02 3.03 16.89
N GLY A 65 -28.13 2.72 16.20
CA GLY A 65 -29.46 3.29 16.44
C GLY A 65 -30.38 2.43 17.31
N ASP A 66 -30.40 2.76 18.60
CA ASP A 66 -31.25 2.24 19.70
C ASP A 66 -32.63 1.65 19.32
N GLN A 67 -32.93 0.41 19.77
CA GLN A 67 -34.31 -0.02 20.02
C GLN A 67 -34.43 -0.96 21.24
N SER A 68 -35.29 -0.57 22.17
CA SER A 68 -35.40 -1.16 23.51
C SER A 68 -36.19 -2.47 23.58
N THR A 69 -35.81 -3.37 24.49
CA THR A 69 -36.77 -4.22 25.23
C THR A 69 -36.43 -4.31 26.72
N ARG A 70 -37.45 -4.14 27.59
CA ARG A 70 -37.33 -4.16 29.06
C ARG A 70 -37.83 -5.49 29.66
N SER A 71 -37.07 -6.09 30.57
CA SER A 71 -37.58 -6.76 31.80
C SER A 71 -36.39 -7.14 32.71
N SER A 72 -36.12 -6.44 33.82
CA SER A 72 -36.78 -6.49 35.14
C SER A 72 -36.30 -7.58 36.14
N SER A 73 -35.11 -7.35 36.70
CA SER A 73 -34.92 -7.14 38.17
C SER A 73 -34.51 -8.28 39.14
N LYS A 74 -33.59 -7.88 40.04
CA LYS A 74 -33.44 -8.16 41.50
C LYS A 74 -32.52 -9.28 42.04
N ARG A 75 -31.55 -8.80 42.84
CA ARG A 75 -31.04 -9.32 44.15
C ARG A 75 -30.14 -10.57 44.07
N ARG A 76 -28.92 -10.60 44.63
CA ARG A 76 -28.43 -10.07 45.93
C ARG A 76 -26.88 -10.15 46.01
N SER A 77 -26.23 -9.13 46.55
CA SER A 77 -24.95 -9.22 47.28
C SER A 77 -25.23 -9.12 48.80
N PRO A 78 -24.34 -9.58 49.71
CA PRO A 78 -23.15 -8.82 50.20
C PRO A 78 -21.91 -9.73 50.48
N SER A 79 -20.71 -9.32 50.94
CA SER A 79 -20.08 -8.02 51.31
C SER A 79 -18.54 -8.14 51.44
N THR A 80 -17.87 -6.97 51.50
CA THR A 80 -16.55 -6.62 52.14
C THR A 80 -15.27 -7.25 51.56
N ASP A 81 -14.12 -6.57 51.48
CA ASP A 81 -13.72 -5.17 51.75
C ASP A 81 -12.56 -4.78 50.81
N SER A 82 -12.65 -3.69 50.02
CA SER A 82 -12.17 -2.30 50.26
C SER A 82 -10.66 -2.07 50.41
N ARG A 83 -10.03 -1.47 49.39
CA ARG A 83 -9.49 -0.08 49.42
C ARG A 83 -8.81 0.35 48.10
N ASP A 84 -9.49 1.26 47.42
CA ASP A 84 -9.01 2.51 46.80
C ASP A 84 -7.80 2.52 45.85
N VAL A 85 -8.11 2.88 44.59
CA VAL A 85 -7.20 3.26 43.50
C VAL A 85 -7.57 4.70 43.07
N PRO A 86 -6.62 5.60 42.77
CA PRO A 86 -6.93 6.88 42.15
C PRO A 86 -7.33 6.67 40.68
N ASN A 87 -8.44 7.27 40.29
CA ASN A 87 -9.02 7.17 38.97
C ASN A 87 -8.26 8.05 37.96
N ASP A 88 -7.82 7.47 36.84
CA ASP A 88 -7.57 8.25 35.62
C ASP A 88 -7.96 7.41 34.40
N SER A 89 -8.77 7.99 33.51
CA SER A 89 -9.57 7.21 32.56
C SER A 89 -9.73 7.91 31.22
N LEU A 90 -8.93 7.49 30.24
CA LEU A 90 -9.22 7.65 28.81
C LEU A 90 -9.19 6.25 28.18
N GLY A 91 -10.36 5.78 27.75
CA GLY A 91 -10.57 4.38 27.40
C GLY A 91 -10.06 4.03 25.99
N PHE A 92 -8.98 3.24 25.92
CA PHE A 92 -8.63 2.52 24.69
C PHE A 92 -9.73 1.51 24.33
N SER A 93 -10.38 1.72 23.18
CA SER A 93 -11.39 0.78 22.68
C SER A 93 -10.74 -0.51 22.18
N ARG A 94 -11.14 -1.64 22.75
CA ARG A 94 -10.42 -2.93 22.64
C ARG A 94 -10.91 -3.82 21.48
N THR A 95 -11.50 -3.22 20.44
CA THR A 95 -12.24 -3.93 19.39
C THR A 95 -11.51 -4.16 18.06
N GLN A 96 -10.38 -3.51 17.79
CA GLN A 96 -9.64 -3.71 16.51
C GLN A 96 -8.70 -4.93 16.49
N LEU A 97 -8.56 -5.66 17.60
CA LEU A 97 -7.55 -6.71 17.80
C LEU A 97 -7.92 -8.10 17.22
N LYS A 98 -8.71 -8.16 16.15
CA LYS A 98 -9.17 -9.42 15.53
C LYS A 98 -9.00 -9.56 14.01
N LEU A 99 -8.49 -8.54 13.30
CA LEU A 99 -8.32 -8.56 11.85
C LEU A 99 -6.86 -8.85 11.42
N PHE A 100 -6.21 -9.83 12.06
CA PHE A 100 -4.84 -10.27 11.71
C PHE A 100 -4.76 -11.80 11.66
N LYS A 101 -5.33 -12.39 10.61
CA LYS A 101 -5.16 -13.80 10.24
C LYS A 101 -5.33 -14.02 8.71
N HIS A 102 -4.42 -13.50 7.91
CA HIS A 102 -3.97 -14.10 6.64
C HIS A 102 -2.54 -13.60 6.37
N GLU A 103 -1.67 -14.46 5.84
CA GLU A 103 -0.21 -14.36 6.06
C GLU A 103 0.60 -13.65 4.94
N GLU A 104 -0.02 -13.05 3.90
CA GLU A 104 0.70 -12.31 2.84
C GLU A 104 0.31 -10.82 2.68
N ASP A 105 -0.85 -10.35 3.17
CA ASP A 105 -1.39 -8.98 2.92
C ASP A 105 -0.69 -7.83 3.68
N THR A 106 0.39 -8.08 4.43
CA THR A 106 0.98 -7.07 5.33
C THR A 106 1.63 -5.88 4.62
N ALA A 107 1.88 -5.97 3.31
CA ALA A 107 2.33 -4.83 2.51
C ALA A 107 1.16 -3.87 2.23
N ASP A 108 0.13 -4.31 1.51
CA ASP A 108 -1.00 -3.46 1.07
C ASP A 108 -1.82 -2.89 2.23
N ALA A 109 -1.94 -3.62 3.35
CA ALA A 109 -2.52 -3.09 4.58
C ALA A 109 -1.74 -1.87 5.14
N THR A 110 -0.40 -1.87 5.01
CA THR A 110 0.46 -0.78 5.46
C THR A 110 0.26 0.47 4.59
N PHE A 111 0.25 0.34 3.26
CA PHE A 111 -0.01 1.47 2.35
C PHE A 111 -1.41 2.07 2.57
N SER A 112 -2.42 1.20 2.74
CA SER A 112 -3.81 1.61 2.95
C SER A 112 -4.00 2.39 4.25
N LEU A 113 -3.33 1.96 5.33
CA LEU A 113 -3.30 2.66 6.62
C LEU A 113 -2.73 4.09 6.46
N PHE A 114 -1.55 4.22 5.85
CA PHE A 114 -0.91 5.53 5.66
C PHE A 114 -1.78 6.48 4.82
N ALA A 115 -2.39 5.99 3.74
CA ALA A 115 -3.27 6.81 2.92
C ALA A 115 -4.48 7.35 3.71
N SER A 116 -5.09 6.55 4.58
CA SER A 116 -6.24 6.99 5.40
C SER A 116 -5.93 8.15 6.36
N LEU A 117 -4.67 8.29 6.78
CA LEU A 117 -4.21 9.42 7.59
C LEU A 117 -4.14 10.71 6.75
N PHE A 118 -3.66 10.62 5.50
CA PHE A 118 -3.66 11.74 4.57
C PHE A 118 -5.08 12.12 4.14
N ASP A 119 -5.96 11.15 3.86
CA ASP A 119 -7.38 11.40 3.57
C ASP A 119 -8.02 12.23 4.70
N SER A 120 -7.75 11.87 5.97
CA SER A 120 -8.25 12.59 7.16
C SER A 120 -7.69 14.02 7.27
N ALA A 121 -6.42 14.22 6.91
CA ALA A 121 -5.78 15.54 6.96
C ALA A 121 -6.23 16.47 5.83
N LEU A 122 -6.36 15.94 4.60
CA LEU A 122 -6.86 16.68 3.43
C LEU A 122 -8.33 17.10 3.60
N GLN A 123 -9.14 16.26 4.26
CA GLN A 123 -10.52 16.62 4.67
C GLN A 123 -10.59 17.65 5.82
N GLY A 124 -9.45 18.11 6.36
CA GLY A 124 -9.38 19.06 7.46
C GLY A 124 -9.78 18.49 8.83
N LEU A 125 -9.90 17.17 8.96
CA LEU A 125 -10.24 16.49 10.22
C LEU A 125 -9.03 16.35 11.17
N MET A 126 -7.83 16.68 10.70
CA MET A 126 -6.56 16.51 11.40
C MET A 126 -5.60 17.67 11.06
N SER A 127 -4.85 18.17 12.04
CA SER A 127 -3.81 19.18 11.79
C SER A 127 -2.52 18.54 11.23
N ILE A 128 -1.67 19.31 10.55
CA ILE A 128 -0.41 18.77 10.00
C ILE A 128 0.54 18.24 11.10
N PRO A 129 0.72 18.90 12.26
CA PRO A 129 1.46 18.31 13.37
C PRO A 129 0.87 16.99 13.87
N ASP A 130 -0.47 16.89 13.98
CA ASP A 130 -1.13 15.65 14.39
C ASP A 130 -0.95 14.53 13.34
N LEU A 131 -0.97 14.87 12.06
CA LEU A 131 -0.66 13.95 10.96
C LEU A 131 0.75 13.38 11.11
N ILE A 132 1.77 14.22 11.29
CA ILE A 132 3.16 13.76 11.45
C ILE A 132 3.30 12.86 12.69
N LEU A 133 2.64 13.19 13.80
CA LEU A 133 2.62 12.35 15.00
C LEU A 133 1.93 11.00 14.76
N ARG A 134 0.84 10.96 13.98
CA ARG A 134 0.17 9.71 13.58
C ARG A 134 1.05 8.86 12.66
N LEU A 135 1.74 9.47 11.70
CA LEU A 135 2.68 8.78 10.81
C LEU A 135 3.81 8.12 11.60
N GLU A 136 4.38 8.80 12.60
CA GLU A 136 5.38 8.23 13.52
C GLU A 136 4.82 7.06 14.33
N GLY A 137 3.62 7.25 14.90
CA GLY A 137 2.94 6.23 15.70
C GLY A 137 2.65 4.96 14.90
N GLU A 138 2.08 5.08 13.69
CA GLU A 138 1.74 3.90 12.89
C GLU A 138 2.98 3.17 12.33
N CYS A 139 4.03 3.90 11.92
CA CYS A 139 5.32 3.27 11.57
C CYS A 139 5.83 2.37 12.71
N ARG A 140 5.75 2.87 13.95
CA ARG A 140 6.17 2.14 15.16
C ARG A 140 5.24 0.97 15.47
N ASN A 141 3.92 1.16 15.44
CA ASN A 141 2.92 0.11 15.68
C ASN A 141 3.10 -1.08 14.71
N VAL A 142 3.29 -0.80 13.41
CA VAL A 142 3.51 -1.84 12.39
C VAL A 142 4.84 -2.56 12.64
N SER A 143 5.91 -1.84 12.99
CA SER A 143 7.20 -2.45 13.35
C SER A 143 7.10 -3.35 14.60
N GLU A 144 6.39 -2.94 15.65
CA GLU A 144 6.13 -3.77 16.83
C GLU A 144 5.34 -5.04 16.48
N SER A 145 4.31 -4.91 15.64
CA SER A 145 3.50 -6.04 15.16
C SER A 145 4.35 -7.08 14.41
N ILE A 146 5.18 -6.64 13.47
CA ILE A 146 6.12 -7.50 12.71
C ILE A 146 7.10 -8.20 13.67
N ASN A 147 7.71 -7.47 14.60
CA ASN A 147 8.63 -8.08 15.57
C ASN A 147 7.95 -9.10 16.51
N SER A 148 6.68 -8.88 16.87
CA SER A 148 5.92 -9.81 17.72
C SER A 148 5.54 -11.12 17.00
N SER A 149 5.16 -11.04 15.72
CA SER A 149 4.78 -12.22 14.91
C SER A 149 5.99 -13.06 14.46
N CYS A 150 7.18 -12.46 14.39
CA CYS A 150 8.43 -13.14 14.02
C CYS A 150 8.79 -14.35 14.93
N SER A 151 8.23 -14.46 16.14
CA SER A 151 8.69 -15.44 17.13
C SER A 151 8.16 -16.88 16.95
N GLU A 152 7.12 -17.12 16.14
CA GLU A 152 6.39 -18.41 16.20
C GLU A 152 6.40 -19.28 14.92
N ARG A 153 6.61 -18.74 13.70
CA ARG A 153 6.31 -19.53 12.46
C ARG A 153 7.22 -19.39 11.23
N HIS A 154 8.06 -18.35 11.12
CA HIS A 154 8.75 -18.03 9.86
C HIS A 154 10.02 -18.87 9.61
N ARG A 155 10.39 -19.07 8.34
CA ARG A 155 11.71 -19.61 7.97
C ARG A 155 12.79 -18.54 8.24
N ILE A 156 14.03 -18.97 8.48
CA ILE A 156 15.15 -18.08 8.88
C ILE A 156 15.37 -16.90 7.91
N VAL A 157 15.10 -17.08 6.61
CA VAL A 157 15.24 -16.01 5.60
C VAL A 157 14.10 -15.00 5.68
N GLU A 158 12.86 -15.47 5.86
CA GLU A 158 11.67 -14.64 6.05
C GLU A 158 11.76 -13.83 7.35
N ASP A 159 12.17 -14.47 8.45
CA ASP A 159 12.43 -13.84 9.76
C ASP A 159 13.47 -12.70 9.65
N LYS A 160 14.54 -12.91 8.86
CA LYS A 160 15.54 -11.87 8.59
C LYS A 160 14.98 -10.70 7.76
N LEU A 161 14.18 -10.98 6.75
CA LEU A 161 13.54 -9.96 5.89
C LEU A 161 12.52 -9.14 6.68
N MET A 162 11.70 -9.79 7.50
CA MET A 162 10.71 -9.14 8.36
C MET A 162 11.38 -8.22 9.40
N ARG A 163 12.46 -8.66 10.06
CA ARG A 163 13.24 -7.76 10.94
C ARG A 163 13.88 -6.60 10.19
N GLN A 164 14.31 -6.78 8.94
CA GLN A 164 14.82 -5.68 8.12
C GLN A 164 13.71 -4.66 7.79
N LYS A 165 12.52 -5.11 7.38
CA LYS A 165 11.32 -4.25 7.18
C LYS A 165 10.95 -3.51 8.47
N ALA A 166 10.98 -4.19 9.60
CA ALA A 166 10.70 -3.59 10.90
C ALA A 166 11.74 -2.52 11.31
N LYS A 167 13.03 -2.69 10.95
CA LYS A 167 14.06 -1.65 11.14
C LYS A 167 13.76 -0.42 10.28
N VAL A 168 13.52 -0.61 8.97
CA VAL A 168 13.23 0.50 8.03
C VAL A 168 12.05 1.36 8.52
N LEU A 169 10.97 0.73 8.99
CA LEU A 169 9.84 1.45 9.58
C LEU A 169 10.19 2.23 10.86
N LEU A 170 11.17 1.80 11.66
CA LEU A 170 11.64 2.57 12.81
C LEU A 170 12.54 3.75 12.41
N ASP A 171 13.39 3.57 11.40
CA ASP A 171 14.18 4.66 10.82
C ASP A 171 13.26 5.71 10.13
N GLU A 172 12.14 5.27 9.54
CA GLU A 172 11.09 6.15 9.03
C GLU A 172 10.35 6.90 10.15
N ALA A 173 9.97 6.20 11.23
CA ALA A 173 9.38 6.83 12.42
C ALA A 173 10.31 7.91 13.02
N ALA A 174 11.62 7.64 13.04
CA ALA A 174 12.63 8.62 13.45
C ALA A 174 12.64 9.85 12.51
N SER A 175 12.63 9.65 11.20
CA SER A 175 12.51 10.70 10.19
C SER A 175 11.25 11.58 10.39
N TRP A 176 10.09 10.98 10.65
CA TRP A 176 8.84 11.72 10.91
C TRP A 176 8.89 12.52 12.22
N SER A 177 9.39 11.93 13.32
CA SER A 177 9.52 12.66 14.59
C SER A 177 10.46 13.88 14.49
N LEU A 178 11.54 13.79 13.70
CA LEU A 178 12.45 14.91 13.47
C LEU A 178 11.75 16.08 12.75
N LEU A 179 10.91 15.79 11.75
CA LEU A 179 10.13 16.81 11.04
C LEU A 179 9.13 17.52 11.98
N CYS A 180 8.51 16.76 12.89
CA CYS A 180 7.61 17.31 13.92
C CYS A 180 8.34 18.29 14.85
N VAL A 181 9.58 17.97 15.25
CA VAL A 181 10.43 18.80 16.11
C VAL A 181 10.80 20.13 15.45
N GLY A 182 10.82 20.22 14.12
CA GLY A 182 10.97 21.49 13.38
C GLY A 182 9.74 22.41 13.46
N ALA A 183 8.53 21.84 13.49
CA ALA A 183 7.28 22.58 13.29
C ALA A 183 6.76 23.38 14.52
N TYR A 184 7.27 23.14 15.73
CA TYR A 184 6.79 23.83 16.93
C TYR A 184 7.42 25.24 17.11
N VAL A 185 6.56 26.26 17.12
CA VAL A 185 6.88 27.66 17.42
C VAL A 185 7.11 27.87 18.92
N LEU A 186 8.11 28.67 19.29
CA LEU A 186 8.48 28.92 20.69
C LEU A 186 7.56 29.95 21.37
N LEU A 187 7.25 29.71 22.64
CA LEU A 187 6.67 30.72 23.54
C LEU A 187 7.78 31.65 24.05
N SER A 188 7.68 32.96 23.84
CA SER A 188 8.63 33.93 24.37
C SER A 188 8.43 34.15 25.89
N VAL A 189 9.44 33.82 26.69
CA VAL A 189 9.41 33.96 28.16
C VAL A 189 10.30 35.14 28.58
N VAL A 190 9.69 36.17 29.17
CA VAL A 190 10.42 37.31 29.76
C VAL A 190 10.88 36.97 31.17
N LEU A 191 12.20 36.90 31.38
CA LEU A 191 12.81 36.65 32.70
C LEU A 191 12.90 37.91 33.56
N GLN A 192 12.78 37.72 34.89
CA GLN A 192 12.94 38.76 35.91
C GLN A 192 14.27 38.59 36.65
N SER A 193 14.93 39.71 36.96
CA SER A 193 16.19 39.76 37.71
C SER A 193 16.03 39.44 39.22
N PRO A 194 17.08 38.94 39.91
CA PRO A 194 18.43 38.62 39.41
C PRO A 194 18.52 37.22 38.75
N THR A 195 19.40 37.11 37.74
CA THR A 195 19.69 35.88 37.01
C THR A 195 20.77 35.03 37.72
N THR A 196 20.62 33.71 37.70
CA THR A 196 21.68 32.74 38.04
C THR A 196 22.35 32.24 36.77
N SER A 197 23.49 31.54 36.88
CA SER A 197 24.13 30.91 35.72
C SER A 197 23.19 29.94 34.98
N HIS A 198 22.33 29.22 35.72
CA HIS A 198 21.30 28.36 35.11
C HIS A 198 20.24 29.17 34.33
N LEU A 199 19.78 30.31 34.85
CA LEU A 199 18.79 31.15 34.18
C LEU A 199 19.35 31.73 32.87
N GLU A 200 20.61 32.15 32.86
CA GLU A 200 21.26 32.67 31.67
C GLU A 200 21.56 31.60 30.63
N ALA A 201 21.91 30.38 31.05
CA ALA A 201 22.04 29.24 30.14
C ALA A 201 20.70 28.92 29.45
N CYS A 202 19.59 28.90 30.21
CA CYS A 202 18.26 28.73 29.64
C CYS A 202 17.86 29.87 28.72
N GLN A 203 18.26 31.12 29.03
CA GLN A 203 18.00 32.29 28.19
C GLN A 203 18.77 32.19 26.87
N PHE A 204 20.07 31.90 26.90
CA PHE A 204 20.90 31.72 25.72
C PHE A 204 20.32 30.66 24.76
N VAL A 205 19.91 29.49 25.29
CA VAL A 205 19.33 28.41 24.46
C VAL A 205 17.92 28.74 23.95
N ALA A 206 17.21 29.68 24.58
CA ALA A 206 15.92 30.18 24.09
C ALA A 206 16.06 31.30 23.03
N GLU A 207 17.18 32.04 23.03
CA GLU A 207 17.44 33.17 22.12
C GLU A 207 18.29 32.77 20.89
N ASP A 208 19.27 31.88 21.03
CA ASP A 208 20.10 31.41 19.93
C ASP A 208 19.45 30.23 19.17
N HIS A 209 19.27 30.42 17.86
CA HIS A 209 18.56 29.46 17.00
C HIS A 209 19.34 28.15 16.84
N THR A 210 20.68 28.19 16.87
CA THR A 210 21.53 27.00 16.71
C THR A 210 21.56 26.19 17.99
N ALA A 211 21.65 26.85 19.15
CA ALA A 211 21.55 26.23 20.46
C ALA A 211 20.17 25.60 20.67
N GLN A 212 19.09 26.29 20.27
CA GLN A 212 17.73 25.77 20.29
C GLN A 212 17.57 24.53 19.40
N LEU A 213 18.10 24.56 18.17
CA LEU A 213 18.12 23.41 17.26
C LEU A 213 18.89 22.24 17.87
N CYS A 214 20.08 22.48 18.43
CA CYS A 214 20.87 21.44 19.09
C CYS A 214 20.14 20.83 20.30
N LEU A 215 19.46 21.63 21.13
CA LEU A 215 18.62 21.14 22.23
C LEU A 215 17.51 20.21 21.71
N ARG A 216 16.78 20.66 20.67
CA ARG A 216 15.72 19.89 20.01
C ARG A 216 16.23 18.55 19.45
N LEU A 217 17.41 18.56 18.83
CA LEU A 217 18.05 17.35 18.30
C LEU A 217 18.49 16.39 19.42
N ILE A 218 18.98 16.89 20.56
CA ILE A 218 19.31 16.07 21.74
C ILE A 218 18.04 15.42 22.29
N GLN A 219 16.97 16.20 22.49
CA GLN A 219 15.67 15.69 22.97
C GLN A 219 15.07 14.64 22.03
N TRP A 220 15.20 14.82 20.72
CA TRP A 220 14.81 13.83 19.71
C TRP A 220 15.60 12.53 19.84
N LEU A 221 16.92 12.59 19.88
CA LEU A 221 17.80 11.40 20.00
C LEU A 221 17.61 10.66 21.34
N GLU A 222 17.50 11.38 22.44
CA GLU A 222 17.19 10.81 23.76
C GLU A 222 15.80 10.17 23.78
N GLY A 223 14.81 10.80 23.11
CA GLY A 223 13.47 10.26 22.92
C GLY A 223 13.45 8.97 22.10
N LEU A 224 14.25 8.86 21.03
CA LEU A 224 14.40 7.63 20.25
C LEU A 224 15.04 6.51 21.09
N ALA A 225 16.11 6.81 21.81
CA ALA A 225 16.78 5.85 22.68
C ALA A 225 15.88 5.38 23.83
N SER A 226 15.08 6.28 24.42
CA SER A 226 14.10 5.95 25.46
C SER A 226 12.98 5.05 24.94
N LYS A 227 12.37 5.39 23.79
CA LYS A 227 11.36 4.56 23.12
C LYS A 227 11.91 3.16 22.75
N ALA A 228 13.16 3.07 22.31
CA ALA A 228 13.82 1.80 22.01
C ALA A 228 14.05 0.94 23.27
N LEU A 229 14.47 1.56 24.37
CA LEU A 229 14.66 0.90 25.66
C LEU A 229 13.34 0.35 26.22
N ASP A 230 12.24 1.11 26.14
CA ASP A 230 10.92 0.67 26.58
C ASP A 230 10.37 -0.49 25.72
N LEU A 231 10.64 -0.49 24.41
CA LEU A 231 10.32 -1.61 23.54
C LEU A 231 11.13 -2.87 23.89
N GLU A 232 12.42 -2.75 24.18
CA GLU A 232 13.22 -3.91 24.61
C GLU A 232 12.74 -4.44 25.97
N ASN A 233 12.45 -3.56 26.93
CA ASN A 233 11.85 -3.92 28.22
C ASN A 233 10.52 -4.69 28.06
N LYS A 234 9.70 -4.30 27.08
CA LYS A 234 8.41 -4.94 26.75
C LYS A 234 8.58 -6.34 26.13
N ILE A 235 9.61 -6.56 25.31
CA ILE A 235 9.84 -7.82 24.58
C ILE A 235 10.65 -8.82 25.42
N ARG A 236 11.72 -8.38 26.09
CA ARG A 236 12.71 -9.23 26.77
C ARG A 236 12.62 -9.19 28.30
N GLY A 237 11.82 -8.29 28.85
CA GLY A 237 11.89 -7.91 30.26
C GLY A 237 13.00 -6.88 30.51
N SER A 238 12.98 -6.25 31.68
CA SER A 238 13.99 -5.23 32.01
C SER A 238 15.36 -5.86 32.24
N HIS A 239 16.36 -5.41 31.46
CA HIS A 239 17.75 -5.83 31.59
C HIS A 239 18.56 -4.91 32.52
N VAL A 240 18.26 -3.61 32.48
CA VAL A 240 18.84 -2.56 33.33
C VAL A 240 18.70 -2.91 34.81
N GLY A 241 19.82 -2.99 35.52
CA GLY A 241 19.85 -3.25 36.97
C GLY A 241 19.63 -4.71 37.36
N THR A 242 19.52 -5.66 36.42
CA THR A 242 19.44 -7.09 36.74
C THR A 242 20.68 -7.63 37.46
N HIS A 243 21.81 -6.92 37.38
CA HIS A 243 23.09 -7.30 37.99
C HIS A 243 23.38 -6.63 39.34
N LEU A 244 22.38 -6.01 39.98
CA LEU A 244 22.54 -5.27 41.24
C LEU A 244 23.11 -6.14 42.40
N PRO A 245 24.17 -5.69 43.10
CA PRO A 245 24.82 -6.48 44.15
C PRO A 245 24.04 -6.46 45.47
N THR A 246 23.43 -7.58 45.84
CA THR A 246 22.72 -7.77 47.12
C THR A 246 23.62 -7.81 48.37
N SER A 247 24.94 -7.65 48.23
CA SER A 247 25.91 -7.82 49.34
C SER A 247 26.85 -6.62 49.54
N GLY A 248 26.51 -5.46 48.97
CA GLY A 248 27.31 -4.23 49.08
C GLY A 248 28.48 -4.15 48.10
N VAL A 249 29.05 -2.96 47.98
CA VAL A 249 30.12 -2.64 47.01
C VAL A 249 31.41 -3.41 47.31
N TRP A 250 32.05 -3.90 46.25
CA TRP A 250 33.34 -4.61 46.26
C TRP A 250 33.44 -5.72 47.33
N ASN A 251 32.35 -6.49 47.48
CA ASN A 251 32.24 -7.54 48.50
C ASN A 251 33.28 -8.66 48.32
N HIS A 252 33.69 -9.00 47.09
CA HIS A 252 34.74 -10.01 46.89
C HIS A 252 36.10 -9.48 47.32
N THR A 253 36.44 -8.25 46.94
CA THR A 253 37.66 -7.54 47.29
C THR A 253 37.73 -7.32 48.81
N GLN A 254 36.63 -6.91 49.44
CA GLN A 254 36.54 -6.82 50.91
C GLN A 254 36.79 -8.17 51.59
N ARG A 255 36.22 -9.27 51.07
CA ARG A 255 36.46 -10.62 51.59
C ARG A 255 37.90 -11.10 51.37
N PHE A 256 38.55 -10.68 50.30
CA PHE A 256 39.95 -10.97 50.01
C PHE A 256 40.89 -10.25 50.98
N LEU A 257 40.70 -8.94 51.17
CA LEU A 257 41.45 -8.14 52.15
C LEU A 257 41.24 -8.64 53.58
N LYS A 258 40.00 -9.00 53.96
CA LYS A 258 39.70 -9.62 55.27
C LYS A 258 40.40 -10.96 55.53
N LYS A 259 40.88 -11.65 54.49
CA LYS A 259 41.70 -12.88 54.62
C LYS A 259 43.20 -12.59 54.78
N GLY A 260 43.61 -11.32 54.88
CA GLY A 260 45.02 -10.93 55.01
C GLY A 260 45.86 -11.19 53.75
N SER A 261 45.21 -11.33 52.59
CA SER A 261 45.89 -11.55 51.31
C SER A 261 46.27 -10.20 50.70
N ILE A 262 47.58 -9.98 50.49
CA ILE A 262 48.14 -8.75 49.94
C ILE A 262 48.62 -9.02 48.50
N SER A 263 48.32 -8.10 47.58
CA SER A 263 48.75 -8.15 46.18
C SER A 263 48.93 -6.73 45.66
N GLU A 264 50.09 -6.42 45.08
CA GLU A 264 50.40 -5.10 44.50
C GLU A 264 49.45 -4.70 43.35
N LYS A 265 48.69 -5.65 42.79
CA LYS A 265 47.73 -5.42 41.70
C LYS A 265 46.29 -5.19 42.18
N ILE A 266 46.01 -5.40 43.47
CA ILE A 266 44.66 -5.33 44.04
C ILE A 266 44.59 -4.17 45.03
N VAL A 267 43.55 -3.33 44.92
CA VAL A 267 43.33 -2.19 45.84
C VAL A 267 43.33 -2.65 47.30
N GLN A 268 44.01 -1.88 48.15
CA GLN A 268 44.13 -2.15 49.59
C GLN A 268 43.10 -1.38 50.41
N HIS A 269 42.56 -0.29 49.87
CA HIS A 269 41.46 0.48 50.46
C HIS A 269 40.16 0.29 49.65
N LEU A 270 39.02 0.54 50.31
CA LEU A 270 37.66 0.30 49.77
C LEU A 270 36.89 1.62 49.59
N ASP A 271 37.61 2.70 49.30
CA ASP A 271 37.09 3.98 48.85
C ASP A 271 37.17 4.10 47.32
N PHE A 272 36.28 4.92 46.75
CA PHE A 272 36.03 4.94 45.30
C PHE A 272 37.23 5.46 44.47
N ASP A 273 38.15 6.22 45.06
CA ASP A 273 39.36 6.71 44.42
C ASP A 273 40.56 5.77 44.59
N ALA A 274 40.44 4.68 45.37
CA ALA A 274 41.52 3.70 45.56
C ALA A 274 42.10 3.16 44.24
N PRO A 275 41.32 2.80 43.20
CA PRO A 275 41.87 2.30 41.95
C PRO A 275 42.80 3.34 41.29
N THR A 276 42.35 4.60 41.22
CA THR A 276 43.06 5.69 40.57
C THR A 276 44.27 6.17 41.38
N ARG A 277 44.17 6.13 42.71
CA ARG A 277 45.19 6.59 43.68
C ARG A 277 46.29 5.57 43.92
N GLU A 278 45.96 4.27 43.92
CA GLU A 278 46.90 3.17 44.18
C GLU A 278 47.44 2.55 42.87
N HIS A 279 46.90 2.95 41.71
CA HIS A 279 47.17 2.34 40.40
C HIS A 279 46.94 0.81 40.41
N ALA A 280 45.93 0.38 41.16
CA ALA A 280 45.52 -1.00 41.35
C ALA A 280 44.06 -1.18 40.92
N GLN A 281 43.54 -2.42 40.93
CA GLN A 281 42.16 -2.71 40.51
C GLN A 281 41.42 -3.51 41.59
N PRO A 282 40.08 -3.41 41.69
CA PRO A 282 39.29 -4.38 42.45
C PRO A 282 39.40 -5.79 41.82
N LEU A 283 38.95 -6.82 42.54
CA LEU A 283 38.94 -8.18 42.00
C LEU A 283 38.11 -8.27 40.71
N PRO A 284 38.45 -9.18 39.77
CA PRO A 284 37.79 -9.26 38.46
C PRO A 284 36.25 -9.37 38.52
N ASP A 285 35.71 -10.08 39.51
CA ASP A 285 34.25 -10.21 39.70
C ASP A 285 33.59 -8.88 40.08
N ASP A 286 34.20 -8.14 41.01
CA ASP A 286 33.71 -6.82 41.43
C ASP A 286 33.91 -5.78 40.31
N LYS A 287 35.04 -5.84 39.58
CA LYS A 287 35.30 -5.00 38.40
C LYS A 287 34.24 -5.23 37.32
N LYS A 288 33.90 -6.49 37.03
CA LYS A 288 32.88 -6.82 36.04
C LYS A 288 31.48 -6.34 36.46
N GLN A 289 31.16 -6.41 37.76
CA GLN A 289 29.91 -5.85 38.29
C GLN A 289 29.85 -4.33 38.11
N ASP A 290 30.95 -3.61 38.37
CA ASP A 290 31.04 -2.17 38.12
C ASP A 290 30.92 -1.84 36.62
N GLU A 291 31.58 -2.61 35.75
CA GLU A 291 31.51 -2.41 34.29
C GLU A 291 30.07 -2.60 33.77
N SER A 292 29.34 -3.64 34.20
CA SER A 292 27.93 -3.84 33.83
C SER A 292 26.99 -2.78 34.43
N LEU A 293 27.21 -2.35 35.67
CA LEU A 293 26.43 -1.25 36.26
C LEU A 293 26.62 0.07 35.48
N LEU A 294 27.84 0.34 35.02
CA LEU A 294 28.15 1.53 34.24
C LEU A 294 27.66 1.43 32.79
N GLU A 295 27.55 0.23 32.23
CA GLU A 295 26.89 -0.04 30.94
C GLU A 295 25.40 0.30 31.02
N ASP A 296 24.70 -0.14 32.07
CA ASP A 296 23.30 0.22 32.34
C ASP A 296 23.12 1.75 32.52
N VAL A 297 24.01 2.40 33.28
CA VAL A 297 24.02 3.86 33.46
C VAL A 297 24.28 4.57 32.12
N TRP A 298 25.18 4.07 31.29
CA TRP A 298 25.46 4.61 29.96
C TRP A 298 24.23 4.56 29.04
N ILE A 299 23.49 3.43 29.05
CA ILE A 299 22.23 3.27 28.31
C ILE A 299 21.19 4.30 28.79
N LEU A 300 20.99 4.42 30.10
CA LEU A 300 20.02 5.35 30.68
C LEU A 300 20.36 6.84 30.39
N LEU A 301 21.64 7.20 30.39
CA LEU A 301 22.08 8.56 30.04
C LEU A 301 21.80 8.90 28.57
N LYS A 302 22.06 7.97 27.63
CA LYS A 302 21.72 8.16 26.21
C LYS A 302 20.21 8.27 25.97
N ALA A 303 19.38 7.74 26.88
CA ALA A 303 17.92 7.82 26.84
C ALA A 303 17.34 9.04 27.59
N GLY A 304 18.18 9.96 28.10
CA GLY A 304 17.74 11.11 28.91
C GLY A 304 17.18 10.74 30.30
N ARG A 305 17.25 9.46 30.71
CA ARG A 305 16.65 8.91 31.95
C ARG A 305 17.58 9.08 33.15
N LEU A 306 18.05 10.32 33.36
CA LEU A 306 19.05 10.70 34.36
C LEU A 306 18.66 10.31 35.80
N GLU A 307 17.39 10.48 36.19
CA GLU A 307 16.93 10.10 37.53
C GLU A 307 16.91 8.59 37.77
N GLU A 308 16.67 7.79 36.73
CA GLU A 308 16.77 6.33 36.81
C GLU A 308 18.24 5.91 36.90
N ALA A 309 19.15 6.53 36.15
CA ALA A 309 20.59 6.30 36.27
C ALA A 309 21.11 6.62 37.67
N CYS A 310 20.65 7.72 38.26
CA CYS A 310 20.95 8.09 39.65
C CYS A 310 20.33 7.12 40.67
N SER A 311 19.10 6.68 40.43
CA SER A 311 18.42 5.70 41.31
C SER A 311 19.07 4.32 41.25
N LEU A 312 19.53 3.89 40.07
CA LEU A 312 20.31 2.67 39.87
C LEU A 312 21.66 2.74 40.60
N CYS A 313 22.40 3.84 40.46
CA CYS A 313 23.63 4.08 41.24
C CYS A 313 23.40 4.01 42.75
N ARG A 314 22.30 4.61 43.26
CA ARG A 314 21.93 4.55 44.69
C ARG A 314 21.57 3.13 45.12
N ALA A 315 20.80 2.40 44.31
CA ALA A 315 20.40 1.00 44.58
C ALA A 315 21.61 0.05 44.62
N ALA A 316 22.63 0.29 43.79
CA ALA A 316 23.91 -0.44 43.82
C ALA A 316 24.79 -0.14 45.05
N GLY A 317 24.38 0.81 45.91
CA GLY A 317 25.18 1.32 47.03
C GLY A 317 26.24 2.35 46.63
N GLN A 318 26.24 2.81 45.37
CA GLN A 318 27.28 3.67 44.77
C GLN A 318 26.81 5.12 44.67
N SER A 319 26.39 5.68 45.80
CA SER A 319 25.75 7.01 45.85
C SER A 319 26.66 8.16 45.37
N TRP A 320 27.98 8.00 45.36
CA TRP A 320 28.92 8.99 44.81
C TRP A 320 28.80 9.11 43.28
N ARG A 321 28.51 8.02 42.55
CA ARG A 321 28.24 8.08 41.10
C ARG A 321 26.96 8.88 40.83
N ALA A 322 25.89 8.66 41.59
CA ALA A 322 24.67 9.49 41.52
C ALA A 322 24.94 10.98 41.81
N ALA A 323 25.75 11.29 42.82
CA ALA A 323 26.14 12.67 43.14
C ALA A 323 27.04 13.33 42.08
N THR A 324 27.74 12.53 41.28
CA THR A 324 28.56 12.98 40.15
C THR A 324 27.71 13.30 38.92
N LEU A 325 26.68 12.47 38.66
CA LEU A 325 25.73 12.62 37.55
C LEU A 325 24.77 13.80 37.75
N CYS A 326 24.25 13.97 38.97
CA CYS A 326 23.36 15.07 39.35
C CYS A 326 24.05 16.00 40.36
N PRO A 327 24.92 16.93 39.92
CA PRO A 327 25.48 17.95 40.80
C PRO A 327 24.39 18.89 41.35
N PHE A 328 24.78 19.75 42.30
CA PHE A 328 23.94 20.84 42.85
C PHE A 328 22.55 20.46 43.39
N GLY A 329 22.33 19.19 43.73
CA GLY A 329 21.17 18.73 44.50
C GLY A 329 19.97 18.23 43.68
N GLY A 330 20.20 17.60 42.51
CA GLY A 330 19.12 17.01 41.71
C GLY A 330 18.36 18.00 40.85
N LEU A 331 19.04 19.08 40.45
CA LEU A 331 18.52 20.03 39.47
C LEU A 331 18.58 19.46 38.06
N ASP A 332 17.66 19.90 37.21
CA ASP A 332 17.78 19.67 35.78
C ASP A 332 18.89 20.58 35.22
N HIS A 333 19.95 20.00 34.68
CA HIS A 333 21.10 20.76 34.18
C HIS A 333 21.01 21.03 32.68
N CYS A 334 20.01 20.48 31.99
CA CYS A 334 19.77 20.72 30.58
C CYS A 334 19.15 22.11 30.39
N PRO A 335 19.83 23.08 29.76
CA PRO A 335 19.32 24.44 29.60
C PRO A 335 18.10 24.45 28.67
N SER A 336 16.90 24.53 29.25
CA SER A 336 15.61 24.44 28.55
C SER A 336 14.52 25.22 29.30
N ILE A 337 13.40 25.50 28.64
CA ILE A 337 12.24 26.17 29.26
C ILE A 337 11.57 25.24 30.27
N GLU A 338 11.57 23.94 30.00
CA GLU A 338 11.06 22.88 30.86
C GLU A 338 11.89 22.77 32.15
N ALA A 339 13.22 22.81 32.04
CA ALA A 339 14.13 22.86 33.19
C ALA A 339 13.95 24.16 34.00
N LEU A 340 13.75 25.31 33.34
CA LEU A 340 13.42 26.57 34.00
C LEU A 340 12.13 26.47 34.85
N ILE A 341 11.08 25.86 34.31
CA ILE A 341 9.80 25.65 35.02
C ILE A 341 9.98 24.64 36.17
N ARG A 342 10.66 23.51 35.92
CA ARG A 342 10.88 22.42 36.88
C ARG A 342 11.77 22.83 38.06
N ASN A 343 12.87 23.53 37.80
CA ASN A 343 13.83 23.97 38.81
C ASN A 343 13.34 25.18 39.62
N GLY A 344 12.51 26.03 39.00
CA GLY A 344 11.93 27.22 39.62
C GLY A 344 12.97 28.20 40.17
N LYS A 345 12.57 29.00 41.17
CA LYS A 345 13.48 29.93 41.87
C LYS A 345 14.32 29.19 42.91
N ASN A 346 15.34 28.45 42.45
CA ASN A 346 16.23 27.70 43.33
C ASN A 346 17.12 28.64 44.19
N ARG A 347 16.68 28.90 45.42
CA ARG A 347 17.37 29.77 46.38
C ARG A 347 18.74 29.23 46.81
N SER A 348 18.95 27.92 46.77
CA SER A 348 20.24 27.27 47.07
C SER A 348 21.29 27.56 46.00
N LEU A 349 20.96 27.48 44.70
CA LEU A 349 21.84 27.95 43.62
C LEU A 349 22.17 29.44 43.78
N GLN A 350 21.15 30.28 44.03
CA GLN A 350 21.34 31.72 44.24
C GLN A 350 22.29 32.01 45.41
N ALA A 351 22.19 31.27 46.51
CA ALA A 351 23.11 31.40 47.64
C ALA A 351 24.54 30.91 47.28
N MET A 352 24.67 29.75 46.66
CA MET A 352 25.98 29.20 46.27
C MET A 352 26.72 30.09 45.25
N GLU A 353 26.01 30.68 44.29
CA GLU A 353 26.58 31.62 43.31
C GLU A 353 26.91 32.99 43.91
N LEU A 354 26.14 33.43 44.92
CA LEU A 354 26.45 34.64 45.69
C LEU A 354 27.71 34.47 46.55
N GLU A 355 27.92 33.29 47.13
CA GLU A 355 29.08 32.96 47.96
C GLU A 355 30.34 32.62 47.16
N SER A 356 30.19 31.84 46.08
CA SER A 356 31.32 31.28 45.31
C SER A 356 31.66 32.06 44.03
N GLY A 357 30.81 33.00 43.64
CA GLY A 357 30.84 33.62 42.32
C GLY A 357 30.07 32.81 41.26
N LYS A 358 29.47 33.55 40.32
CA LYS A 358 28.71 33.04 39.17
C LYS A 358 29.53 32.04 38.34
N ASN A 359 28.89 30.95 37.88
CA ASN A 359 29.46 29.84 37.10
C ASN A 359 30.65 29.07 37.73
N ASN A 360 31.27 29.55 38.81
CA ASN A 360 32.51 29.01 39.37
C ASN A 360 32.39 27.51 39.76
N GLN A 361 31.35 27.16 40.51
CA GLN A 361 31.10 25.78 40.95
C GLN A 361 30.87 24.82 39.76
N ARG A 362 30.20 25.29 38.71
CA ARG A 362 29.94 24.49 37.50
C ARG A 362 31.22 24.26 36.69
N ARG A 363 32.09 25.27 36.56
CA ARG A 363 33.44 25.12 35.98
C ARG A 363 34.28 24.11 36.77
N LEU A 364 34.29 24.19 38.10
CA LEU A 364 35.03 23.26 38.97
C LEU A 364 34.56 21.80 38.78
N TRP A 365 33.25 21.56 38.72
CA TRP A 365 32.69 20.22 38.47
C TRP A 365 33.01 19.69 37.05
N LYS A 366 32.86 20.53 36.02
CA LYS A 366 33.24 20.21 34.63
C LYS A 366 34.73 19.86 34.53
N TRP A 367 35.61 20.67 35.13
CA TRP A 367 37.06 20.45 35.18
C TRP A 367 37.44 19.17 35.93
N ALA A 368 36.85 18.93 37.11
CA ALA A 368 37.08 17.70 37.86
C ALA A 368 36.66 16.44 37.05
N SER A 369 35.53 16.51 36.35
CA SER A 369 35.05 15.44 35.47
C SER A 369 35.98 15.22 34.26
N TYR A 370 36.53 16.28 33.68
CA TYR A 370 37.57 16.19 32.65
C TYR A 370 38.83 15.47 33.15
N CYS A 371 39.37 15.90 34.30
CA CYS A 371 40.53 15.25 34.92
C CYS A 371 40.28 13.79 35.29
N ALA A 372 39.07 13.43 35.72
CA ALA A 372 38.69 12.04 35.94
C ALA A 372 38.68 11.24 34.63
N SER A 373 38.05 11.78 33.57
CA SER A 373 37.95 11.11 32.26
C SER A 373 39.32 10.79 31.65
N GLU A 374 40.29 11.70 31.73
CA GLU A 374 41.64 11.45 31.19
C GLU A 374 42.42 10.45 32.05
N LYS A 375 42.41 10.58 33.39
CA LYS A 375 43.14 9.67 34.30
C LYS A 375 42.64 8.23 34.28
N ILE A 376 41.32 8.04 34.13
CA ILE A 376 40.72 6.70 34.05
C ILE A 376 41.05 6.07 32.69
N ALA A 377 41.04 6.87 31.61
CA ALA A 377 41.45 6.40 30.29
C ALA A 377 42.93 5.99 30.21
N GLU A 378 43.84 6.68 30.92
CA GLU A 378 45.27 6.32 31.01
C GLU A 378 45.52 4.94 31.63
N GLN A 379 44.59 4.45 32.46
CA GLN A 379 44.71 3.17 33.17
C GLN A 379 44.08 2.00 32.42
N GLU A 380 43.49 2.25 31.23
CA GLU A 380 42.68 1.29 30.44
C GLU A 380 41.59 0.57 31.25
N SER A 381 41.16 1.15 32.38
CA SER A 381 40.19 0.57 33.31
C SER A 381 38.87 1.35 33.26
N GLY A 382 37.74 0.67 33.03
CA GLY A 382 36.42 1.32 33.05
C GLY A 382 36.13 2.16 31.80
N LYS A 383 35.82 1.49 30.68
CA LYS A 383 35.46 2.13 29.41
C LYS A 383 34.21 3.02 29.54
N TYR A 384 33.14 2.47 30.13
CA TYR A 384 31.90 3.21 30.40
C TYR A 384 32.10 4.31 31.45
N GLU A 385 32.93 4.09 32.47
CA GLU A 385 33.26 5.13 33.46
C GLU A 385 33.91 6.34 32.80
N THR A 386 34.92 6.09 31.96
CA THR A 386 35.60 7.11 31.14
C THR A 386 34.57 7.91 30.31
N ALA A 387 33.65 7.24 29.64
CA ALA A 387 32.64 7.87 28.79
C ALA A 387 31.61 8.70 29.59
N ILE A 388 31.18 8.23 30.76
CA ILE A 388 30.25 8.94 31.65
C ILE A 388 30.90 10.24 32.17
N TYR A 389 32.13 10.18 32.68
CA TYR A 389 32.87 11.38 33.07
C TYR A 389 33.13 12.31 31.88
N ALA A 390 33.38 11.76 30.68
CA ALA A 390 33.57 12.54 29.47
C ALA A 390 32.29 13.24 28.98
N VAL A 391 31.11 12.62 29.08
CA VAL A 391 29.81 13.24 28.76
C VAL A 391 29.48 14.38 29.72
N ASN A 392 29.85 14.27 31.00
CA ASN A 392 29.68 15.37 31.95
C ASN A 392 30.50 16.61 31.54
N CYS A 393 31.70 16.43 30.98
CA CYS A 393 32.62 17.52 30.62
C CYS A 393 32.76 17.80 29.11
N SER A 394 31.94 17.19 28.25
CA SER A 394 31.97 17.35 26.78
C SER A 394 33.30 16.96 26.11
N ASN A 395 34.03 16.00 26.70
CA ASN A 395 35.33 15.52 26.19
C ASN A 395 35.14 14.52 25.03
N VAL A 396 34.73 15.03 23.87
CA VAL A 396 34.40 14.28 22.64
C VAL A 396 35.41 13.18 22.30
N LYS A 397 36.71 13.44 22.47
CA LYS A 397 37.81 12.46 22.25
C LYS A 397 37.61 11.14 23.01
N ARG A 398 37.00 11.18 24.19
CA ARG A 398 36.76 10.03 25.07
C ARG A 398 35.35 9.45 24.94
N ILE A 399 34.40 10.23 24.43
CA ILE A 399 33.01 9.78 24.21
C ILE A 399 32.89 8.95 22.93
N LEU A 400 33.37 9.47 21.79
CA LEU A 400 33.15 8.87 20.46
C LEU A 400 33.53 7.40 20.32
N PRO A 401 34.64 6.89 20.93
CA PRO A 401 34.98 5.48 20.82
C PRO A 401 33.93 4.51 21.40
N MET A 402 33.05 4.98 22.30
CA MET A 402 31.96 4.19 22.89
C MET A 402 30.62 4.32 22.12
N CYS A 403 30.54 5.17 21.10
CA CYS A 403 29.36 5.33 20.27
C CYS A 403 29.40 4.31 19.12
N THR A 404 28.72 3.18 19.30
CA THR A 404 28.69 2.06 18.35
C THR A 404 27.66 2.22 17.23
N ASP A 405 26.71 3.13 17.39
CA ASP A 405 25.59 3.45 16.50
C ASP A 405 25.54 4.96 16.17
N TRP A 406 24.83 5.32 15.10
CA TRP A 406 24.82 6.69 14.55
C TRP A 406 24.15 7.67 15.51
N GLU A 407 23.04 7.27 16.12
CA GLU A 407 22.28 8.05 17.09
C GLU A 407 23.14 8.44 18.29
N SER A 408 23.89 7.50 18.86
CA SER A 408 24.80 7.75 19.98
C SER A 408 25.95 8.69 19.60
N ALA A 409 26.48 8.58 18.38
CA ALA A 409 27.57 9.45 17.93
C ALA A 409 27.07 10.86 17.63
N CYS A 410 25.90 10.99 17.01
CA CYS A 410 25.22 12.26 16.76
C CYS A 410 24.84 12.94 18.08
N TRP A 411 24.23 12.21 19.02
CA TRP A 411 23.89 12.70 20.36
C TRP A 411 25.13 13.20 21.10
N ALA A 412 26.20 12.39 21.12
CA ALA A 412 27.45 12.75 21.79
C ALA A 412 28.05 14.05 21.25
N LEU A 413 28.05 14.27 19.92
CA LEU A 413 28.56 15.49 19.31
C LEU A 413 27.65 16.69 19.57
N THR A 414 26.34 16.56 19.33
CA THR A 414 25.38 17.66 19.47
C THR A 414 25.27 18.12 20.93
N LYS A 415 25.21 17.16 21.88
CA LYS A 415 25.24 17.45 23.31
C LYS A 415 26.55 18.10 23.74
N SER A 416 27.70 17.57 23.32
CA SER A 416 29.00 18.15 23.67
C SER A 416 29.16 19.57 23.15
N TRP A 417 28.70 19.85 21.92
CA TRP A 417 28.70 21.18 21.33
C TRP A 417 27.83 22.14 22.13
N LEU A 418 26.57 21.78 22.40
CA LEU A 418 25.63 22.63 23.16
C LEU A 418 26.18 22.94 24.57
N ASP A 419 26.62 21.92 25.30
CA ASP A 419 27.23 22.08 26.62
C ASP A 419 28.41 23.06 26.60
N VAL A 420 29.28 23.00 25.57
CA VAL A 420 30.44 23.90 25.45
C VAL A 420 30.06 25.31 25.03
N GLN A 421 29.05 25.51 24.17
CA GLN A 421 28.57 26.86 23.86
C GLN A 421 27.99 27.55 25.10
N VAL A 422 27.24 26.81 25.92
CA VAL A 422 26.78 27.30 27.23
C VAL A 422 27.96 27.62 28.16
N ASP A 423 29.03 26.81 28.15
CA ASP A 423 30.23 27.10 28.94
C ASP A 423 30.97 28.37 28.49
N VAL A 424 30.98 28.66 27.18
CA VAL A 424 31.55 29.90 26.59
C VAL A 424 30.69 31.11 26.95
N GLU A 425 29.37 31.03 26.79
CA GLU A 425 28.47 32.16 27.07
C GLU A 425 28.51 32.54 28.57
N LEU A 426 28.38 31.55 29.46
CA LEU A 426 28.53 31.74 30.92
C LEU A 426 29.94 32.16 31.36
N SER A 427 30.89 32.29 30.43
CA SER A 427 32.24 32.81 30.67
C SER A 427 32.42 34.27 30.24
N GLY A 428 31.37 34.92 29.72
CA GLY A 428 31.38 36.30 29.25
C GLY A 428 31.64 36.44 27.74
N GLY A 429 31.21 35.43 26.96
CA GLY A 429 31.24 35.43 25.50
C GLY A 429 32.59 35.06 24.87
N PRO A 430 32.60 34.77 23.56
CA PRO A 430 33.78 34.28 22.84
C PRO A 430 34.93 35.30 22.77
N ASP A 431 34.62 36.60 22.70
CA ASP A 431 35.64 37.67 22.56
C ASP A 431 36.60 37.74 23.74
N LYS A 432 36.09 37.48 24.95
CA LYS A 432 36.88 37.53 26.18
C LYS A 432 37.86 36.36 26.24
N LEU A 433 37.38 35.17 25.91
CA LEU A 433 38.16 33.94 25.85
C LEU A 433 39.23 34.00 24.74
N ASN A 434 38.89 34.63 23.60
CA ASN A 434 39.84 34.90 22.52
C ASN A 434 40.90 35.94 22.90
N SER A 435 40.57 36.95 23.72
CA SER A 435 41.56 37.93 24.19
C SER A 435 42.60 37.33 25.15
N ASP A 436 42.17 36.41 26.03
CA ASP A 436 43.09 35.69 26.91
C ASP A 436 43.97 34.70 26.13
N ALA A 437 43.42 34.03 25.11
CA ALA A 437 44.18 33.17 24.21
C ALA A 437 45.15 33.95 23.28
N ALA A 438 44.83 35.18 22.88
CA ALA A 438 45.63 35.98 21.95
C ALA A 438 46.86 36.66 22.59
N THR A 439 47.01 36.59 23.91
CA THR A 439 48.15 37.19 24.64
C THR A 439 49.45 36.37 24.49
N GLU A 440 49.38 35.12 24.02
CA GLU A 440 50.55 34.30 23.67
C GLU A 440 51.11 34.65 22.28
N ARG A 441 51.97 35.67 22.19
CA ARG A 441 52.59 36.10 20.93
C ARG A 441 54.12 36.05 20.96
N SER A 442 54.72 34.87 20.67
CA SER A 442 56.01 34.71 19.95
C SER A 442 56.42 33.23 19.81
N PRO A 443 56.64 32.70 18.58
CA PRO A 443 57.20 31.37 18.38
C PRO A 443 58.74 31.42 18.53
N GLY A 444 59.26 31.23 19.74
CA GLY A 444 60.66 31.56 20.00
C GLY A 444 61.39 30.89 21.17
N GLN A 445 60.76 30.06 22.01
CA GLN A 445 61.51 29.23 22.96
C GLN A 445 60.73 27.99 23.38
N VAL A 446 61.32 26.80 23.19
CA VAL A 446 60.77 25.53 23.65
C VAL A 446 61.34 25.25 25.04
N ASP A 447 60.62 25.69 26.08
CA ASP A 447 60.85 25.24 27.45
C ASP A 447 59.77 24.21 27.83
N LEU A 448 60.22 23.04 28.31
CA LEU A 448 59.43 21.81 28.44
C LEU A 448 58.36 21.80 29.57
N ASN A 449 57.96 22.96 30.10
CA ASN A 449 57.22 23.12 31.36
C ASN A 449 55.91 23.93 31.24
N SER A 450 55.15 23.79 30.15
CA SER A 450 53.85 24.45 29.96
C SER A 450 52.69 23.82 30.77
N GLN A 451 52.83 23.80 32.10
CA GLN A 451 51.76 23.41 33.05
C GLN A 451 50.70 24.50 33.31
N SER A 452 50.83 25.69 32.68
CA SER A 452 49.94 26.84 32.86
C SER A 452 48.49 26.65 32.40
N PHE A 453 48.19 25.60 31.61
CA PHE A 453 46.85 25.32 31.09
C PHE A 453 45.95 24.45 32.01
N LEU A 454 46.44 24.08 33.20
CA LEU A 454 45.86 23.03 34.07
C LEU A 454 44.96 23.57 35.21
N GLY A 455 44.44 24.79 35.09
CA GLY A 455 43.56 25.40 36.10
C GLY A 455 42.05 25.37 35.71
N PRO A 456 41.13 25.26 36.68
CA PRO A 456 39.68 25.33 36.43
C PRO A 456 39.21 26.69 35.90
N GLU A 457 40.01 27.75 36.09
CA GLU A 457 39.69 29.09 35.62
C GLU A 457 39.72 29.21 34.09
N ASN A 458 40.51 28.36 33.42
CA ASN A 458 40.67 28.30 31.96
C ASN A 458 39.58 27.46 31.25
N TRP A 459 38.59 26.93 31.98
CA TRP A 459 37.47 26.19 31.40
C TRP A 459 36.63 27.11 30.49
N PRO A 460 36.22 26.71 29.26
CA PRO A 460 36.25 25.36 28.66
C PRO A 460 37.37 25.11 27.61
N LEU A 461 38.51 25.84 27.65
CA LEU A 461 39.52 25.82 26.57
C LEU A 461 40.04 24.43 26.17
N GLN A 462 40.07 23.47 27.11
CA GLN A 462 40.61 22.13 26.91
C GLN A 462 39.68 21.23 26.06
N VAL A 463 38.38 21.51 26.05
CA VAL A 463 37.39 20.79 25.23
C VAL A 463 36.88 21.60 24.03
N LEU A 464 37.08 22.93 24.05
CA LEU A 464 36.66 23.84 22.98
C LEU A 464 37.23 23.44 21.60
N LYS A 465 38.53 23.13 21.52
CA LYS A 465 39.19 22.68 20.28
C LYS A 465 38.73 21.31 19.77
N GLN A 466 37.94 20.57 20.56
CA GLN A 466 37.40 19.27 20.15
C GLN A 466 36.02 19.39 19.47
N GLN A 467 35.32 20.51 19.63
CA GLN A 467 33.96 20.69 19.12
C GLN A 467 33.95 21.02 17.62
N PRO A 468 32.89 20.65 16.88
CA PRO A 468 32.67 21.15 15.53
C PRO A 468 32.38 22.66 15.55
N LEU A 469 32.70 23.35 14.45
CA LEU A 469 32.42 24.79 14.31
C LEU A 469 30.93 25.06 14.11
N ASP A 470 30.30 24.28 13.25
CA ASP A 470 28.90 24.35 12.85
C ASP A 470 28.30 22.93 12.68
N LEU A 471 27.00 22.88 12.41
CA LEU A 471 26.29 21.61 12.21
C LEU A 471 26.80 20.83 10.99
N TYR A 472 27.25 21.51 9.94
CA TYR A 472 27.86 20.85 8.77
C TYR A 472 29.18 20.16 9.16
N SER A 473 30.06 20.81 9.92
CA SER A 473 31.28 20.22 10.47
C SER A 473 31.00 19.04 11.41
N LEU A 474 29.89 19.10 12.16
CA LEU A 474 29.44 17.99 13.01
C LEU A 474 29.12 16.76 12.16
N LEU A 475 28.29 16.93 11.13
CA LEU A 475 27.92 15.86 10.21
C LEU A 475 29.12 15.33 9.42
N GLN A 476 30.03 16.20 8.98
CA GLN A 476 31.28 15.79 8.32
C GLN A 476 32.14 14.92 9.25
N LYS A 477 32.20 15.26 10.56
CA LYS A 477 32.95 14.50 11.56
C LYS A 477 32.39 13.08 11.79
N LEU A 478 31.09 12.87 11.63
CA LEU A 478 30.48 11.53 11.63
C LEU A 478 30.90 10.67 10.43
N HIS A 479 31.16 11.29 9.27
CA HIS A 479 31.52 10.58 8.03
C HIS A 479 33.01 10.17 7.97
N SER A 480 33.92 10.95 8.56
CA SER A 480 35.37 10.84 8.25
C SER A 480 36.33 10.85 9.45
N SER A 481 35.84 10.86 10.69
CA SER A 481 36.74 10.87 11.85
C SER A 481 37.28 9.48 12.20
N GLU A 482 38.61 9.35 12.29
CA GLU A 482 39.31 8.16 12.81
C GLU A 482 38.91 7.77 14.25
N SER A 483 38.28 8.69 15.00
CA SER A 483 37.83 8.47 16.39
C SER A 483 36.42 7.88 16.51
N VAL A 484 35.73 7.68 15.38
CA VAL A 484 34.34 7.21 15.30
C VAL A 484 34.32 5.73 14.88
N HIS A 485 33.40 4.95 15.46
CA HIS A 485 33.27 3.53 15.17
C HIS A 485 32.80 3.29 13.71
N GLU A 486 33.36 2.28 13.02
CA GLU A 486 33.10 2.02 11.59
C GLU A 486 31.61 1.85 11.26
N ALA A 487 30.82 1.30 12.20
CA ALA A 487 29.37 1.16 12.02
C ALA A 487 28.65 2.51 11.88
N VAL A 488 29.14 3.60 12.48
CA VAL A 488 28.58 4.95 12.34
C VAL A 488 28.82 5.49 10.94
N ALA A 489 30.04 5.34 10.40
CA ALA A 489 30.37 5.75 9.04
C ALA A 489 29.62 4.94 7.97
N ARG A 490 29.21 3.71 8.30
CA ARG A 490 28.23 2.94 7.49
C ARG A 490 26.80 3.45 7.68
N GLY A 491 26.39 3.77 8.91
CA GLY A 491 25.09 4.36 9.24
C GLY A 491 24.83 5.67 8.50
N CYS A 492 25.83 6.55 8.36
CA CYS A 492 25.75 7.78 7.54
C CYS A 492 25.35 7.54 6.07
N LYS A 493 25.50 6.31 5.56
CA LYS A 493 25.12 5.93 4.19
C LYS A 493 23.73 5.27 4.09
N GLU A 494 23.07 4.97 5.20
CA GLU A 494 21.70 4.45 5.20
C GLU A 494 20.73 5.56 4.74
N GLN A 495 19.68 5.20 3.98
CA GLN A 495 18.81 6.16 3.28
C GLN A 495 18.13 7.13 4.25
N HIS A 496 17.46 6.63 5.29
CA HIS A 496 16.82 7.46 6.31
C HIS A 496 17.81 8.34 7.08
N ARG A 497 19.07 7.91 7.28
CA ARG A 497 20.09 8.75 7.95
C ARG A 497 20.55 9.89 7.07
N GLN A 498 20.64 9.68 5.75
CA GLN A 498 20.87 10.79 4.82
C GLN A 498 19.68 11.77 4.81
N ILE A 499 18.44 11.28 4.91
CA ILE A 499 17.24 12.12 5.05
C ILE A 499 17.30 12.94 6.35
N GLU A 500 17.51 12.29 7.50
CA GLU A 500 17.64 12.92 8.81
C GLU A 500 18.73 14.00 8.80
N MET A 501 19.91 13.71 8.25
CA MET A 501 21.00 14.69 8.15
C MET A 501 20.65 15.93 7.31
N ASN A 502 19.86 15.80 6.24
CA ASN A 502 19.37 16.95 5.47
C ASN A 502 18.25 17.71 6.21
N LEU A 503 17.38 17.01 6.95
CA LEU A 503 16.38 17.65 7.82
C LEU A 503 17.03 18.42 8.97
N MET A 504 18.12 17.90 9.56
CA MET A 504 18.92 18.56 10.59
C MET A 504 19.52 19.89 10.10
N THR A 505 20.02 19.95 8.86
CA THR A 505 20.59 21.18 8.27
C THR A 505 19.55 22.11 7.67
N GLY A 506 18.30 21.66 7.48
CA GLY A 506 17.27 22.39 6.76
C GLY A 506 17.44 22.40 5.24
N ASP A 507 18.29 21.55 4.67
CA ASP A 507 18.50 21.46 3.22
C ASP A 507 17.41 20.60 2.54
N ILE A 508 16.19 21.13 2.52
CA ILE A 508 15.06 20.50 1.83
C ILE A 508 15.27 20.39 0.31
N PRO A 509 15.90 21.37 -0.40
CA PRO A 509 16.24 21.21 -1.81
C PRO A 509 17.20 20.05 -2.09
N GLY A 510 18.23 19.85 -1.27
CA GLY A 510 19.14 18.70 -1.35
C GLY A 510 18.45 17.37 -1.02
N LEU A 511 17.56 17.37 -0.04
CA LEU A 511 16.71 16.22 0.30
C LEU A 511 15.81 15.77 -0.87
N LEU A 512 15.19 16.71 -1.60
CA LEU A 512 14.38 16.39 -2.78
C LEU A 512 15.23 15.83 -3.93
N ASP A 513 16.42 16.39 -4.18
CA ASP A 513 17.36 15.87 -5.19
C ASP A 513 17.85 14.45 -4.83
N LEU A 514 18.06 14.18 -3.54
CA LEU A 514 18.46 12.88 -3.03
C LEU A 514 17.36 11.84 -3.24
N ILE A 515 16.12 12.14 -2.86
CA ILE A 515 14.96 11.27 -3.08
C ILE A 515 14.72 11.05 -4.57
N TRP A 516 14.82 12.11 -5.39
CA TRP A 516 14.79 12.01 -6.84
C TRP A 516 15.86 11.05 -7.36
N SER A 517 17.10 11.11 -6.85
CA SER A 517 18.21 10.23 -7.29
C SER A 517 18.01 8.75 -6.99
N TRP A 518 17.12 8.40 -6.04
CA TRP A 518 16.77 7.02 -5.69
C TRP A 518 15.53 6.52 -6.42
N ILE A 519 14.59 7.42 -6.74
CA ILE A 519 13.34 7.09 -7.45
C ILE A 519 13.55 7.14 -8.98
N SER A 520 14.46 7.99 -9.50
CA SER A 520 14.62 8.20 -10.94
C SER A 520 15.35 7.03 -11.63
N PRO A 521 14.77 6.43 -12.70
CA PRO A 521 15.40 5.36 -13.48
C PRO A 521 16.53 5.91 -14.37
N SER A 522 17.65 6.27 -13.74
CA SER A 522 18.87 6.69 -14.41
C SER A 522 19.64 5.48 -14.93
N GLY A 523 19.54 5.24 -16.24
CA GLY A 523 20.29 4.18 -16.92
C GLY A 523 21.80 4.46 -16.88
N GLY A 524 22.53 3.68 -16.09
CA GLY A 524 24.00 3.64 -16.11
C GLY A 524 24.69 4.25 -14.88
N ASN A 525 24.64 3.54 -13.75
CA ASN A 525 25.78 3.47 -12.82
C ASN A 525 25.68 2.19 -11.97
N GLU A 526 26.77 1.42 -11.90
CA GLU A 526 26.86 0.13 -11.18
C GLU A 526 27.02 0.31 -9.65
N ASP A 527 26.25 1.20 -9.03
CA ASP A 527 26.20 1.31 -7.57
C ASP A 527 25.31 0.20 -6.98
N ILE A 528 25.95 -0.91 -6.59
CA ILE A 528 25.33 -2.14 -6.02
C ILE A 528 24.45 -1.88 -4.77
N PHE A 529 24.48 -0.67 -4.21
CA PHE A 529 23.71 -0.25 -3.03
C PHE A 529 22.53 0.69 -3.31
N ARG A 530 22.14 0.93 -4.57
CA ARG A 530 20.93 1.67 -4.91
C ARG A 530 19.74 0.72 -5.08
N PRO A 531 18.76 0.68 -4.16
CA PRO A 531 17.49 0.01 -4.42
C PRO A 531 16.65 0.92 -5.33
N TYR A 532 16.89 0.84 -6.64
CA TYR A 532 15.94 1.33 -7.63
C TYR A 532 14.59 0.64 -7.35
N GLY A 533 13.54 1.43 -7.15
CA GLY A 533 12.18 0.89 -7.03
C GLY A 533 11.77 0.33 -5.66
N ASP A 534 12.48 0.58 -4.54
CA ASP A 534 11.97 0.13 -3.23
C ASP A 534 10.59 0.77 -2.91
N PRO A 535 9.51 -0.02 -2.76
CA PRO A 535 8.18 0.53 -2.58
C PRO A 535 8.03 1.35 -1.28
N GLN A 536 8.81 1.07 -0.24
CA GLN A 536 8.75 1.82 1.02
C GLN A 536 9.39 3.21 0.87
N MET A 537 10.54 3.31 0.19
CA MET A 537 11.16 4.61 -0.11
C MET A 537 10.35 5.46 -1.09
N ILE A 538 9.68 4.86 -2.08
CA ILE A 538 8.73 5.59 -2.95
C ILE A 538 7.55 6.11 -2.11
N ARG A 539 6.98 5.25 -1.25
CA ARG A 539 5.89 5.62 -0.32
C ARG A 539 6.29 6.78 0.59
N PHE A 540 7.45 6.68 1.23
CA PHE A 540 7.95 7.72 2.13
C PHE A 540 8.21 9.02 1.38
N GLY A 541 8.86 8.96 0.21
CA GLY A 541 9.10 10.12 -0.65
C GLY A 541 7.80 10.83 -1.06
N ALA A 542 6.77 10.08 -1.45
CA ALA A 542 5.46 10.62 -1.81
C ALA A 542 4.81 11.37 -0.62
N HIS A 543 4.70 10.71 0.54
CA HIS A 543 4.10 11.30 1.73
C HIS A 543 4.92 12.48 2.28
N LEU A 544 6.25 12.42 2.22
CA LEU A 544 7.12 13.53 2.64
C LEU A 544 6.92 14.75 1.73
N VAL A 545 6.83 14.57 0.42
CA VAL A 545 6.51 15.64 -0.53
C VAL A 545 5.15 16.27 -0.21
N LEU A 546 4.13 15.47 0.11
CA LEU A 546 2.82 15.98 0.53
C LEU A 546 2.90 16.79 1.84
N VAL A 547 3.58 16.29 2.87
CA VAL A 547 3.73 17.04 4.14
C VAL A 547 4.55 18.32 3.93
N LEU A 548 5.60 18.30 3.12
CA LEU A 548 6.39 19.50 2.80
C LEU A 548 5.57 20.55 2.05
N ARG A 549 4.70 20.15 1.11
CA ARG A 549 3.71 21.05 0.45
C ARG A 549 2.79 21.70 1.48
N LEU A 550 2.21 20.90 2.37
CA LEU A 550 1.27 21.36 3.39
C LEU A 550 1.91 22.31 4.43
N LEU A 551 3.16 22.05 4.84
CA LEU A 551 3.87 22.87 5.82
C LEU A 551 4.30 24.25 5.30
N HIS A 552 4.54 24.40 3.99
CA HIS A 552 5.21 25.60 3.43
C HIS A 552 4.35 26.40 2.43
N ALA A 553 3.06 26.12 2.31
CA ALA A 553 2.19 26.60 1.22
C ALA A 553 2.31 28.11 0.86
N ASP A 554 2.56 28.99 1.83
CA ASP A 554 2.60 30.45 1.64
C ASP A 554 4.01 31.08 1.44
N GLU A 555 5.13 30.37 1.67
CA GLU A 555 6.50 30.96 1.69
C GLU A 555 7.41 30.56 0.51
N MET A 556 6.89 29.85 -0.49
CA MET A 556 7.73 29.08 -1.42
C MET A 556 8.28 29.88 -2.62
N LYS A 557 9.58 29.69 -2.92
CA LYS A 557 10.23 30.15 -4.16
C LYS A 557 9.89 29.23 -5.33
N ASP A 558 9.77 29.78 -6.53
CA ASP A 558 9.36 29.06 -7.75
C ASP A 558 10.14 27.77 -8.01
N THR A 559 11.48 27.81 -7.85
CA THR A 559 12.37 26.66 -8.09
C THR A 559 12.16 25.49 -7.14
N PHE A 560 11.62 25.74 -5.94
CA PHE A 560 11.31 24.68 -4.97
C PHE A 560 9.95 24.02 -5.30
N LYS A 561 8.97 24.82 -5.73
CA LYS A 561 7.69 24.33 -6.25
C LYS A 561 7.90 23.43 -7.48
N GLU A 562 8.79 23.83 -8.39
CA GLU A 562 9.17 23.05 -9.57
C GLU A 562 9.71 21.64 -9.21
N LYS A 563 10.70 21.56 -8.29
CA LYS A 563 11.23 20.26 -7.83
C LYS A 563 10.17 19.37 -7.18
N ILE A 564 9.27 19.97 -6.39
CA ILE A 564 8.15 19.29 -5.74
C ILE A 564 7.11 18.76 -6.74
N MET A 565 6.86 19.48 -7.84
CA MET A 565 5.98 19.02 -8.92
C MET A 565 6.64 17.86 -9.67
N ASN A 566 7.87 18.07 -10.18
CA ASN A 566 8.64 17.06 -10.90
C ASN A 566 8.70 15.72 -10.13
N LEU A 567 9.04 15.74 -8.83
CA LEU A 567 9.12 14.52 -8.02
C LEU A 567 7.75 13.85 -7.82
N GLY A 568 6.66 14.62 -7.77
CA GLY A 568 5.30 14.08 -7.80
C GLY A 568 5.00 13.37 -9.12
N ASP A 569 5.33 14.00 -10.24
CA ASP A 569 5.13 13.42 -11.58
C ASP A 569 5.94 12.13 -11.76
N LEU A 570 7.20 12.10 -11.30
CA LEU A 570 8.03 10.90 -11.32
C LEU A 570 7.39 9.77 -10.49
N ILE A 571 6.87 10.05 -9.30
CA ILE A 571 6.21 9.05 -8.44
C ILE A 571 4.93 8.52 -9.11
N LEU A 572 4.19 9.35 -9.84
CA LEU A 572 3.02 8.93 -10.65
C LEU A 572 3.43 8.12 -11.90
N HIS A 573 4.61 8.38 -12.45
CA HIS A 573 5.15 7.66 -13.62
C HIS A 573 5.86 6.34 -13.28
N MET A 574 6.23 6.11 -12.01
CA MET A 574 6.93 4.91 -11.55
C MET A 574 6.06 3.65 -11.65
N THR A 575 6.61 2.61 -12.28
CA THR A 575 5.86 1.41 -12.72
C THR A 575 5.63 0.36 -11.64
N ASP A 576 6.31 0.44 -10.50
CA ASP A 576 6.60 -0.71 -9.63
C ASP A 576 5.79 -0.72 -8.31
N ILE A 577 4.79 0.15 -8.17
CA ILE A 577 3.81 0.06 -7.08
C ILE A 577 2.75 -0.96 -7.51
N ASP A 578 2.91 -2.25 -7.20
CA ASP A 578 2.08 -3.33 -7.78
C ASP A 578 0.55 -3.17 -7.59
N SER A 579 0.11 -2.47 -6.54
CA SER A 579 -1.32 -2.26 -6.25
C SER A 579 -1.90 -1.03 -6.96
N VAL A 580 -2.88 -1.26 -7.84
CA VAL A 580 -3.65 -0.21 -8.55
C VAL A 580 -4.33 0.75 -7.57
N HIS A 581 -4.75 0.25 -6.41
CA HIS A 581 -5.39 1.03 -5.34
C HIS A 581 -4.43 2.04 -4.70
N VAL A 582 -3.17 1.65 -4.45
CA VAL A 582 -2.16 2.54 -3.89
C VAL A 582 -1.80 3.67 -4.86
N ARG A 583 -1.65 3.34 -6.16
CA ARG A 583 -1.46 4.34 -7.22
C ARG A 583 -2.63 5.33 -7.28
N TYR A 584 -3.87 4.85 -7.15
CA TYR A 584 -5.07 5.70 -7.17
C TYR A 584 -5.11 6.69 -6.00
N LYS A 585 -4.76 6.26 -4.77
CA LYS A 585 -4.73 7.17 -3.61
C LYS A 585 -3.61 8.22 -3.68
N ILE A 586 -2.43 7.84 -4.18
CA ILE A 586 -1.35 8.80 -4.47
C ILE A 586 -1.81 9.79 -5.54
N PHE A 587 -2.50 9.31 -6.56
CA PHE A 587 -3.06 10.12 -7.64
C PHE A 587 -4.12 11.12 -7.13
N LEU A 588 -5.09 10.70 -6.31
CA LEU A 588 -6.06 11.61 -5.67
C LEU A 588 -5.38 12.71 -4.85
N SER A 589 -4.29 12.38 -4.14
CA SER A 589 -3.50 13.35 -3.38
C SER A 589 -2.70 14.34 -4.25
N ALA A 590 -2.45 13.98 -5.52
CA ALA A 590 -1.69 14.80 -6.47
C ALA A 590 -2.58 15.68 -7.36
N ILE A 591 -3.83 15.25 -7.62
CA ILE A 591 -4.67 15.84 -8.68
C ILE A 591 -5.01 17.33 -8.46
N GLU A 592 -5.09 17.80 -7.21
CA GLU A 592 -5.36 19.21 -6.89
C GLU A 592 -4.32 20.19 -7.47
N TYR A 593 -3.15 19.68 -7.87
CA TYR A 593 -2.00 20.48 -8.30
C TYR A 593 -1.50 20.14 -9.71
N LEU A 594 -2.16 19.23 -10.42
CA LEU A 594 -1.82 18.87 -11.80
C LEU A 594 -2.57 19.76 -12.81
N PRO A 595 -1.93 20.20 -13.91
CA PRO A 595 -2.63 20.86 -15.01
C PRO A 595 -3.58 19.86 -15.69
N PHE A 596 -4.85 20.25 -15.84
CA PHE A 596 -5.88 19.33 -16.35
C PHE A 596 -5.63 18.94 -17.82
N SER A 597 -5.42 19.95 -18.67
CA SER A 597 -4.98 19.80 -20.05
C SER A 597 -3.54 20.30 -20.21
N PRO A 598 -2.78 19.85 -21.23
CA PRO A 598 -1.62 20.60 -21.69
C PRO A 598 -2.04 22.03 -22.06
N GLY A 599 -1.17 23.01 -21.84
CA GLY A 599 -1.47 24.41 -22.11
C GLY A 599 -1.41 24.73 -23.60
N ASP A 600 -2.34 25.56 -24.11
CA ASP A 600 -2.39 26.03 -25.50
C ASP A 600 -1.18 26.91 -25.94
N HIS A 601 -0.12 27.00 -25.13
CA HIS A 601 0.93 28.01 -25.23
C HIS A 601 2.37 27.49 -24.99
N VAL A 602 2.82 26.39 -25.62
CA VAL A 602 4.20 26.30 -26.17
C VAL A 602 4.26 25.36 -27.38
N ASP A 603 4.53 25.89 -28.58
CA ASP A 603 4.94 25.14 -29.78
C ASP A 603 6.39 24.61 -29.67
N SER A 604 6.69 23.74 -28.70
CA SER A 604 7.92 22.93 -28.67
C SER A 604 7.91 21.82 -27.60
N GLY A 605 7.35 20.66 -27.96
CA GLY A 605 7.63 19.38 -27.28
C GLY A 605 6.86 19.12 -26.00
N PHE A 606 5.80 18.33 -26.11
CA PHE A 606 5.15 17.50 -25.07
C PHE A 606 5.36 17.95 -23.61
N GLU A 607 4.40 18.72 -23.08
CA GLU A 607 4.23 18.88 -21.62
C GLU A 607 3.89 17.52 -21.00
N LYS A 608 4.93 16.82 -20.52
CA LYS A 608 4.79 15.59 -19.74
C LYS A 608 4.14 15.90 -18.40
N GLY A 609 3.12 15.13 -18.02
CA GLY A 609 2.52 15.18 -16.68
C GLY A 609 1.15 15.84 -16.58
N SER A 610 0.49 16.17 -17.70
CA SER A 610 -0.92 16.58 -17.66
C SER A 610 -1.84 15.45 -17.18
N PHE A 611 -2.94 15.78 -16.51
CA PHE A 611 -3.91 14.80 -16.03
C PHE A 611 -4.44 13.91 -17.18
N GLU A 612 -4.81 14.49 -18.32
CA GLU A 612 -5.33 13.73 -19.46
C GLU A 612 -4.29 12.71 -19.99
N GLU A 613 -2.99 13.05 -20.00
CA GLU A 613 -1.91 12.13 -20.42
C GLU A 613 -1.68 10.98 -19.43
N ILE A 614 -1.80 11.26 -18.12
CA ILE A 614 -1.71 10.25 -17.06
C ILE A 614 -2.86 9.24 -17.22
N ILE A 615 -4.09 9.73 -17.41
CA ILE A 615 -5.27 8.89 -17.61
C ILE A 615 -5.16 8.03 -18.86
N GLU A 616 -4.83 8.58 -20.03
CA GLU A 616 -4.69 7.76 -21.24
C GLU A 616 -3.63 6.66 -21.09
N ARG A 617 -2.53 6.96 -20.39
CA ARG A 617 -1.49 5.97 -20.07
C ARG A 617 -1.98 4.91 -19.09
N VAL A 618 -2.80 5.26 -18.09
CA VAL A 618 -3.39 4.33 -17.13
C VAL A 618 -4.44 3.43 -17.81
N LEU A 619 -5.33 3.98 -18.64
CA LEU A 619 -6.37 3.25 -19.36
C LEU A 619 -5.77 2.29 -20.40
N SER A 620 -4.82 2.75 -21.22
CA SER A 620 -4.13 1.89 -22.19
C SER A 620 -3.38 0.72 -21.53
N ARG A 621 -2.67 0.98 -20.42
CA ARG A 621 -1.98 -0.06 -19.64
C ARG A 621 -2.93 -1.00 -18.89
N SER A 622 -4.11 -0.54 -18.48
CA SER A 622 -5.09 -1.38 -17.76
C SER A 622 -5.53 -2.60 -18.58
N ARG A 623 -5.52 -2.48 -19.92
CA ARG A 623 -5.90 -3.55 -20.85
C ARG A 623 -4.73 -4.42 -21.29
N GLU A 624 -3.52 -4.20 -20.77
CA GLU A 624 -2.39 -5.10 -21.03
C GLU A 624 -2.53 -6.39 -20.20
N VAL A 625 -2.31 -7.54 -20.84
CA VAL A 625 -2.30 -8.84 -20.16
C VAL A 625 -1.07 -8.90 -19.26
N LYS A 626 -1.29 -9.06 -17.95
CA LYS A 626 -0.20 -9.24 -16.98
C LYS A 626 0.33 -10.68 -17.02
N VAL A 627 1.63 -10.83 -16.84
CA VAL A 627 2.27 -12.12 -16.55
C VAL A 627 1.81 -12.58 -15.17
N GLY A 628 0.86 -13.51 -15.13
CA GLY A 628 0.62 -14.27 -13.91
C GLY A 628 1.90 -15.03 -13.53
N LYS A 629 2.24 -15.07 -12.24
CA LYS A 629 3.14 -16.13 -11.73
C LYS A 629 2.38 -17.44 -11.85
N ALA A 630 2.42 -18.04 -13.04
CA ALA A 630 1.61 -19.18 -13.40
C ALA A 630 2.00 -20.39 -12.56
N ASP A 631 1.21 -20.66 -11.52
CA ASP A 631 1.20 -21.98 -10.90
C ASP A 631 0.58 -22.94 -11.91
N VAL A 632 1.25 -24.07 -12.17
CA VAL A 632 1.06 -24.92 -13.38
C VAL A 632 -0.27 -25.72 -13.36
N SER A 633 -1.21 -25.33 -12.49
CA SER A 633 -2.51 -26.00 -12.27
C SER A 633 -3.71 -25.04 -12.16
N ALA A 634 -3.56 -23.76 -12.52
CA ALA A 634 -4.64 -22.78 -12.42
C ALA A 634 -5.77 -23.02 -13.46
N ASP A 635 -7.02 -22.82 -13.05
CA ASP A 635 -8.20 -22.87 -13.93
C ASP A 635 -8.27 -21.57 -14.76
N VAL A 636 -8.45 -21.69 -16.09
CA VAL A 636 -8.43 -20.53 -17.01
C VAL A 636 -9.51 -19.52 -16.64
N ALA A 637 -10.70 -20.02 -16.24
CA ALA A 637 -11.82 -19.17 -15.87
C ALA A 637 -11.52 -18.33 -14.62
N GLU A 638 -10.79 -18.89 -13.65
CA GLU A 638 -10.40 -18.19 -12.42
C GLU A 638 -9.31 -17.13 -12.69
N GLN A 639 -8.34 -17.44 -13.54
CA GLN A 639 -7.33 -16.47 -13.99
C GLN A 639 -7.98 -15.29 -14.73
N CYS A 640 -8.90 -15.56 -15.67
CA CYS A 640 -9.68 -14.54 -16.36
C CYS A 640 -10.54 -13.72 -15.38
N ARG A 641 -11.16 -14.36 -14.37
CA ARG A 641 -11.97 -13.69 -13.34
C ARG A 641 -11.14 -12.68 -12.55
N LEU A 642 -9.95 -13.06 -12.08
CA LEU A 642 -9.05 -12.17 -11.34
C LEU A 642 -8.55 -11.01 -12.23
N GLN A 643 -8.13 -11.28 -13.47
CA GLN A 643 -7.74 -10.22 -14.41
C GLN A 643 -8.90 -9.26 -14.73
N SER A 644 -10.14 -9.74 -14.80
CA SER A 644 -11.32 -8.89 -15.03
C SER A 644 -11.58 -7.91 -13.88
N LEU A 645 -11.32 -8.31 -12.64
CA LEU A 645 -11.44 -7.45 -11.47
C LEU A 645 -10.39 -6.33 -11.50
N GLU A 646 -9.12 -6.66 -11.75
CA GLU A 646 -8.04 -5.65 -11.83
C GLU A 646 -8.31 -4.61 -12.93
N LYS A 647 -8.80 -5.06 -14.09
CA LYS A 647 -9.23 -4.19 -15.19
C LYS A 647 -10.37 -3.26 -14.77
N ALA A 648 -11.40 -3.81 -14.11
CA ALA A 648 -12.55 -3.04 -13.66
C ALA A 648 -12.18 -1.95 -12.64
N MET A 649 -11.25 -2.26 -11.72
CA MET A 649 -10.76 -1.31 -10.72
C MET A 649 -10.12 -0.05 -11.30
N VAL A 650 -9.71 -0.01 -12.58
CA VAL A 650 -9.14 1.21 -13.15
C VAL A 650 -10.18 2.31 -13.38
N ILE A 651 -11.47 1.99 -13.48
CA ILE A 651 -12.53 3.01 -13.64
C ILE A 651 -12.66 3.96 -12.45
N GLN A 652 -12.20 3.57 -11.25
CA GLN A 652 -12.14 4.49 -10.09
C GLN A 652 -11.31 5.77 -10.37
N TRP A 653 -10.32 5.69 -11.27
CA TRP A 653 -9.50 6.84 -11.71
C TRP A 653 -10.27 7.92 -12.47
N LEU A 654 -11.49 7.61 -12.90
CA LEU A 654 -12.37 8.50 -13.66
C LEU A 654 -13.66 8.84 -12.88
N CYS A 655 -14.07 7.97 -11.94
CA CYS A 655 -15.29 8.12 -11.15
C CYS A 655 -15.05 8.82 -9.80
N PHE A 656 -14.49 10.04 -9.83
CA PHE A 656 -14.35 10.90 -8.65
C PHE A 656 -14.94 12.28 -8.91
N THR A 657 -15.34 13.01 -7.86
CA THR A 657 -15.77 14.40 -7.98
C THR A 657 -14.55 15.32 -8.00
N PRO A 658 -14.29 16.09 -9.07
CA PRO A 658 -13.13 16.97 -9.13
C PRO A 658 -13.20 18.06 -8.04
N PRO A 659 -12.08 18.36 -7.34
CA PRO A 659 -12.02 19.42 -6.35
C PRO A 659 -12.47 20.77 -6.88
N SER A 660 -13.15 21.56 -6.04
CA SER A 660 -13.68 22.89 -6.41
C SER A 660 -12.60 23.94 -6.73
N THR A 661 -11.33 23.59 -6.56
CA THR A 661 -10.15 24.37 -6.96
C THR A 661 -9.87 24.31 -8.46
N ILE A 662 -10.43 23.33 -9.18
CA ILE A 662 -10.23 23.14 -10.62
C ILE A 662 -11.23 24.04 -11.39
N ASN A 663 -10.70 24.89 -12.29
CA ASN A 663 -11.51 25.69 -13.20
C ASN A 663 -12.40 24.79 -14.08
N ASP A 664 -13.68 25.16 -14.23
CA ASP A 664 -14.69 24.38 -14.96
C ASP A 664 -14.86 22.92 -14.46
N ALA A 665 -14.75 22.68 -13.13
CA ALA A 665 -14.92 21.37 -12.50
C ALA A 665 -16.13 20.55 -12.99
N SER A 666 -17.27 21.20 -13.32
CA SER A 666 -18.44 20.52 -13.90
C SER A 666 -18.20 19.94 -15.30
N ARG A 667 -17.49 20.68 -16.17
CA ARG A 667 -17.10 20.23 -17.53
C ARG A 667 -15.99 19.20 -17.48
N VAL A 668 -15.09 19.31 -16.49
CA VAL A 668 -14.13 18.26 -16.17
C VAL A 668 -14.87 16.97 -15.79
N GLY A 669 -15.81 17.04 -14.83
CA GLY A 669 -16.61 15.89 -14.40
C GLY A 669 -17.37 15.19 -15.53
N SER A 670 -17.97 15.92 -16.47
CA SER A 670 -18.67 15.31 -17.62
C SER A 670 -17.69 14.62 -18.59
N LYS A 671 -16.53 15.23 -18.89
CA LYS A 671 -15.46 14.58 -19.68
C LYS A 671 -14.96 13.30 -19.03
N LEU A 672 -14.76 13.30 -17.72
CA LEU A 672 -14.32 12.13 -16.96
C LEU A 672 -15.33 10.99 -17.02
N LEU A 673 -16.61 11.29 -16.77
CA LEU A 673 -17.67 10.29 -16.82
C LEU A 673 -17.87 9.74 -18.23
N HIS A 674 -17.72 10.56 -19.28
CA HIS A 674 -17.73 10.06 -20.65
C HIS A 674 -16.57 9.12 -20.95
N ARG A 675 -15.31 9.45 -20.58
CA ARG A 675 -14.18 8.52 -20.71
C ARG A 675 -14.37 7.25 -19.88
N ALA A 676 -14.95 7.35 -18.69
CA ALA A 676 -15.24 6.20 -17.82
C ALA A 676 -16.19 5.23 -18.50
N LEU A 677 -17.25 5.77 -19.08
CA LEU A 677 -18.30 5.02 -19.75
C LEU A 677 -17.81 4.41 -21.06
N MET A 678 -17.01 5.14 -21.86
CA MET A 678 -16.34 4.62 -23.06
C MET A 678 -15.44 3.42 -22.75
N HIS A 679 -14.54 3.55 -21.76
CA HIS A 679 -13.64 2.46 -21.38
C HIS A 679 -14.38 1.28 -20.73
N SER A 680 -15.47 1.55 -20.00
CA SER A 680 -16.31 0.50 -19.43
C SER A 680 -17.03 -0.31 -20.50
N ASN A 681 -17.55 0.30 -21.56
CA ASN A 681 -18.14 -0.42 -22.70
C ASN A 681 -17.12 -1.32 -23.40
N VAL A 682 -15.87 -0.87 -23.54
CA VAL A 682 -14.77 -1.72 -24.06
C VAL A 682 -14.52 -2.93 -23.15
N LEU A 683 -14.46 -2.72 -21.83
CA LEU A 683 -14.27 -3.81 -20.86
C LEU A 683 -15.48 -4.75 -20.78
N PHE A 684 -16.71 -4.26 -20.90
CA PHE A 684 -17.91 -5.10 -20.88
C PHE A 684 -17.95 -6.08 -22.06
N ARG A 685 -17.50 -5.66 -23.26
CA ARG A 685 -17.33 -6.54 -24.43
C ARG A 685 -16.32 -7.66 -24.15
N GLU A 686 -15.14 -7.32 -23.61
CA GLU A 686 -14.11 -8.31 -23.23
C GLU A 686 -14.65 -9.30 -22.18
N PHE A 687 -15.26 -8.79 -21.12
CA PHE A 687 -15.78 -9.60 -20.02
C PHE A 687 -16.94 -10.50 -20.46
N ALA A 688 -17.79 -10.06 -21.40
CA ALA A 688 -18.92 -10.84 -21.87
C ALA A 688 -18.46 -12.08 -22.66
N LEU A 689 -17.43 -11.92 -23.49
CA LEU A 689 -16.83 -13.01 -24.27
C LEU A 689 -16.10 -14.03 -23.39
N ILE A 690 -15.50 -13.59 -22.27
CA ILE A 690 -14.97 -14.47 -21.21
C ILE A 690 -16.10 -15.18 -20.46
N SER A 691 -17.25 -14.55 -20.26
CA SER A 691 -18.28 -15.02 -19.30
C SER A 691 -19.27 -16.03 -19.86
N MET A 692 -18.94 -16.71 -20.96
CA MET A 692 -19.83 -17.64 -21.69
C MET A 692 -20.05 -19.00 -21.02
N TRP A 693 -19.50 -19.18 -19.83
CA TRP A 693 -19.57 -20.39 -19.03
C TRP A 693 -20.91 -20.43 -18.28
N ARG A 694 -21.73 -21.46 -18.52
CA ARG A 694 -22.93 -21.78 -17.71
C ARG A 694 -22.54 -22.39 -16.37
N VAL A 695 -21.93 -21.55 -15.52
CA VAL A 695 -21.47 -21.86 -14.16
C VAL A 695 -22.01 -20.83 -13.17
N PRO A 696 -22.22 -21.18 -11.89
CA PRO A 696 -22.76 -20.23 -10.91
C PRO A 696 -21.86 -19.04 -10.57
N ALA A 697 -20.55 -19.15 -10.81
CA ALA A 697 -19.59 -18.10 -10.52
C ALA A 697 -19.88 -16.83 -11.34
N MET A 698 -19.98 -15.69 -10.65
CA MET A 698 -20.34 -14.39 -11.23
C MET A 698 -19.17 -13.72 -11.97
N PRO A 699 -19.43 -12.94 -13.03
CA PRO A 699 -18.43 -12.13 -13.72
C PRO A 699 -18.06 -10.89 -12.91
N ILE A 700 -17.21 -11.07 -11.90
CA ILE A 700 -16.90 -10.06 -10.88
C ILE A 700 -16.38 -8.74 -11.46
N GLY A 701 -15.59 -8.76 -12.55
CA GLY A 701 -15.17 -7.54 -13.24
C GLY A 701 -16.35 -6.69 -13.75
N ALA A 702 -17.36 -7.31 -14.36
CA ALA A 702 -18.53 -6.60 -14.87
C ALA A 702 -19.39 -6.02 -13.74
N HIS A 703 -19.64 -6.78 -12.67
CA HIS A 703 -20.37 -6.26 -11.51
C HIS A 703 -19.63 -5.13 -10.79
N THR A 704 -18.29 -5.18 -10.74
CA THR A 704 -17.46 -4.09 -10.20
C THR A 704 -17.63 -2.83 -11.04
N LEU A 705 -17.56 -2.91 -12.37
CA LEU A 705 -17.80 -1.78 -13.27
C LEU A 705 -19.18 -1.14 -13.05
N LEU A 706 -20.24 -1.96 -13.02
CA LEU A 706 -21.60 -1.48 -12.77
C LEU A 706 -21.73 -0.78 -11.41
N SER A 707 -21.07 -1.31 -10.37
CA SER A 707 -21.09 -0.71 -9.03
C SER A 707 -20.36 0.65 -8.96
N LEU A 708 -19.23 0.80 -9.66
CA LEU A 708 -18.46 2.04 -9.72
C LEU A 708 -19.20 3.15 -10.48
N LEU A 709 -19.95 2.78 -11.54
CA LEU A 709 -20.73 3.72 -12.34
C LEU A 709 -22.13 4.02 -11.78
N ALA A 710 -22.62 3.23 -10.81
CA ALA A 710 -23.97 3.37 -10.26
C ALA A 710 -24.23 4.70 -9.52
N GLU A 711 -23.22 5.33 -8.90
CA GLU A 711 -23.39 6.65 -8.27
C GLU A 711 -23.20 7.80 -9.27
N PRO A 712 -22.12 7.85 -10.09
CA PRO A 712 -21.91 8.91 -11.08
C PRO A 712 -23.08 9.06 -12.08
N LEU A 713 -23.76 7.96 -12.45
CA LEU A 713 -24.86 7.99 -13.41
C LEU A 713 -26.25 8.31 -12.80
N LYS A 714 -26.39 8.45 -11.48
CA LYS A 714 -27.66 8.91 -10.85
C LYS A 714 -27.92 10.39 -11.05
N HIS A 715 -26.86 11.17 -11.21
CA HIS A 715 -26.90 12.59 -11.48
C HIS A 715 -26.23 12.86 -12.82
N PRO A 716 -26.84 12.43 -13.95
CA PRO A 716 -26.38 12.89 -15.25
C PRO A 716 -26.57 14.40 -15.23
N SER A 717 -25.47 15.13 -15.16
CA SER A 717 -25.52 16.59 -15.23
C SER A 717 -26.23 16.97 -16.52
N GLU A 718 -27.01 18.06 -16.51
CA GLU A 718 -27.65 18.59 -17.72
C GLU A 718 -26.62 18.86 -18.85
N THR A 719 -25.34 18.92 -18.48
CA THR A 719 -24.14 19.03 -19.33
C THR A 719 -23.70 17.75 -20.05
N LEU A 720 -24.13 16.55 -19.61
CA LEU A 720 -23.98 15.30 -20.39
C LEU A 720 -25.09 15.15 -21.44
N ILE A 721 -26.16 15.93 -21.31
CA ILE A 721 -27.34 15.92 -22.17
C ILE A 721 -27.41 17.22 -22.98
N SER A 722 -26.26 17.84 -23.29
CA SER A 722 -26.17 18.73 -24.45
C SER A 722 -26.27 17.86 -25.70
N THR A 723 -27.42 17.92 -26.37
CA THR A 723 -27.89 17.02 -27.45
C THR A 723 -27.11 17.14 -28.77
N GLU A 724 -25.81 17.45 -28.73
CA GLU A 724 -24.97 17.70 -29.91
C GLU A 724 -23.83 16.66 -30.08
N ASP A 725 -23.39 15.97 -29.00
CA ASP A 725 -22.37 14.90 -29.09
C ASP A 725 -22.99 13.50 -29.21
N HIS A 726 -23.26 13.06 -30.45
CA HIS A 726 -23.86 11.75 -30.75
C HIS A 726 -23.10 10.56 -30.14
N GLU A 727 -21.76 10.61 -30.09
CA GLU A 727 -20.91 9.54 -29.50
C GLU A 727 -21.21 9.29 -28.02
N THR A 728 -21.59 10.33 -27.26
CA THR A 728 -21.92 10.21 -25.83
C THR A 728 -23.22 9.44 -25.61
N SER A 729 -24.24 9.74 -26.42
CA SER A 729 -25.55 9.09 -26.40
C SER A 729 -25.46 7.62 -26.80
N ASP A 730 -24.75 7.32 -27.88
CA ASP A 730 -24.60 5.96 -28.41
C ASP A 730 -23.83 5.05 -27.42
N SER A 731 -22.92 5.65 -26.65
CA SER A 731 -22.17 4.96 -25.60
C SER A 731 -23.02 4.75 -24.35
N LEU A 732 -23.81 5.74 -23.92
CA LEU A 732 -24.74 5.60 -22.80
C LEU A 732 -25.77 4.50 -23.08
N ARG A 733 -26.27 4.42 -24.31
CA ARG A 733 -27.17 3.35 -24.76
C ARG A 733 -26.50 1.97 -24.65
N GLU A 734 -25.28 1.83 -25.14
CA GLU A 734 -24.52 0.57 -25.00
C GLU A 734 -24.26 0.19 -23.53
N PHE A 735 -24.02 1.16 -22.64
CA PHE A 735 -23.91 0.90 -21.21
C PHE A 735 -25.21 0.32 -20.63
N HIS A 736 -26.38 0.84 -21.02
CA HIS A 736 -27.67 0.32 -20.58
C HIS A 736 -27.92 -1.11 -21.10
N ASP A 737 -27.62 -1.38 -22.37
CA ASP A 737 -27.68 -2.73 -22.95
C ASP A 737 -26.79 -3.71 -22.16
N TRP A 738 -25.58 -3.30 -21.76
CA TRP A 738 -24.69 -4.14 -20.93
C TRP A 738 -25.23 -4.35 -19.52
N ASN A 739 -25.72 -3.31 -18.84
CA ASN A 739 -26.30 -3.41 -17.50
C ASN A 739 -27.46 -4.42 -17.45
N GLU A 740 -28.30 -4.45 -18.48
CA GLU A 740 -29.43 -5.38 -18.59
C GLU A 740 -28.98 -6.80 -18.93
N TYR A 741 -27.99 -6.95 -19.81
CA TYR A 741 -27.36 -8.25 -20.10
C TYR A 741 -26.80 -8.91 -18.83
N TYR A 742 -25.99 -8.17 -18.06
CA TYR A 742 -25.41 -8.68 -16.82
C TYR A 742 -26.45 -8.87 -15.71
N SER A 743 -27.56 -8.15 -15.74
CA SER A 743 -28.71 -8.42 -14.85
C SER A 743 -29.38 -9.76 -15.20
N CYS A 744 -29.57 -10.06 -16.49
CA CYS A 744 -30.11 -11.36 -16.93
C CYS A 744 -29.13 -12.51 -16.60
N ASP A 745 -27.84 -12.34 -16.88
CA ASP A 745 -26.78 -13.29 -16.53
C ASP A 745 -26.74 -13.59 -15.02
N ALA A 746 -26.85 -12.57 -14.18
CA ALA A 746 -26.83 -12.72 -12.72
C ALA A 746 -28.06 -13.49 -12.18
N THR A 747 -29.27 -13.23 -12.69
CA THR A 747 -30.44 -14.03 -12.26
C THR A 747 -30.30 -15.50 -12.67
N TYR A 748 -29.84 -15.76 -13.90
CA TYR A 748 -29.60 -17.12 -14.40
C TYR A 748 -28.56 -17.87 -13.54
N ARG A 749 -27.43 -17.24 -13.21
CA ARG A 749 -26.39 -17.86 -12.36
C ARG A 749 -26.87 -18.10 -10.93
N ASN A 750 -27.67 -17.19 -10.39
CA ASN A 750 -28.31 -17.36 -9.08
C ASN A 750 -29.28 -18.56 -9.08
N TRP A 751 -30.13 -18.69 -10.11
CA TRP A 751 -30.96 -19.88 -10.31
C TRP A 751 -30.11 -21.16 -10.41
N LEU A 752 -29.06 -21.15 -11.23
CA LEU A 752 -28.18 -22.30 -11.43
C LEU A 752 -27.45 -22.73 -10.14
N GLN A 753 -27.08 -21.78 -9.27
CA GLN A 753 -26.55 -22.08 -7.94
C GLN A 753 -27.56 -22.85 -7.10
N ILE A 754 -28.80 -22.34 -7.02
CA ILE A 754 -29.88 -22.94 -6.22
C ILE A 754 -30.21 -24.36 -6.73
N GLU A 755 -30.29 -24.57 -8.05
CA GLU A 755 -30.52 -25.90 -8.64
C GLU A 755 -29.41 -26.90 -8.30
N LEU A 756 -28.15 -26.45 -8.22
CA LEU A 756 -27.03 -27.33 -7.89
C LEU A 756 -26.95 -27.67 -6.40
N GLU A 757 -27.33 -26.75 -5.52
CA GLU A 757 -27.50 -27.02 -4.09
C GLU A 757 -28.66 -28.00 -3.84
N ASN A 758 -29.75 -27.84 -4.59
CA ASN A 758 -30.94 -28.70 -4.53
C ASN A 758 -30.69 -30.13 -5.06
N ALA A 759 -29.77 -30.33 -6.00
CA ALA A 759 -29.52 -31.62 -6.63
C ALA A 759 -28.96 -32.72 -5.68
N GLY A 760 -28.56 -32.37 -4.44
CA GLY A 760 -27.92 -33.29 -3.49
C GLY A 760 -28.75 -33.73 -2.28
N ASN A 761 -29.95 -33.20 -2.05
CA ASN A 761 -30.66 -33.31 -0.76
C ASN A 761 -32.18 -33.60 -0.89
N ASP A 762 -32.83 -33.97 0.22
CA ASP A 762 -34.29 -33.92 0.37
C ASP A 762 -34.75 -32.44 0.41
N VAL A 763 -34.91 -31.84 -0.78
CA VAL A 763 -35.21 -30.41 -0.95
C VAL A 763 -36.53 -30.01 -0.28
N SER A 764 -36.49 -29.00 0.60
CA SER A 764 -37.68 -28.47 1.25
C SER A 764 -38.63 -27.78 0.28
N LYS A 765 -39.90 -27.62 0.66
CA LYS A 765 -40.87 -26.87 -0.16
C LYS A 765 -40.46 -25.41 -0.37
N GLU A 766 -39.78 -24.82 0.61
CA GLU A 766 -39.34 -23.42 0.58
C GLU A 766 -38.18 -23.20 -0.40
N GLU A 767 -37.27 -24.18 -0.53
CA GLU A 767 -36.17 -24.17 -1.51
C GLU A 767 -36.67 -24.40 -2.94
N LYS A 768 -37.68 -25.28 -3.13
CA LYS A 768 -38.34 -25.46 -4.44
C LYS A 768 -39.08 -24.19 -4.88
N GLU A 769 -39.81 -23.55 -3.97
CA GLU A 769 -40.48 -22.28 -4.24
C GLU A 769 -39.47 -21.18 -4.59
N ARG A 770 -38.33 -21.10 -3.87
CA ARG A 770 -37.26 -20.15 -4.20
C ARG A 770 -36.68 -20.40 -5.60
N ALA A 771 -36.38 -21.66 -5.94
CA ALA A 771 -35.86 -22.02 -7.25
C ALA A 771 -36.83 -21.62 -8.38
N TYR A 772 -38.12 -21.92 -8.21
CA TYR A 772 -39.20 -21.53 -9.12
C TYR A 772 -39.29 -20.01 -9.31
N MET A 773 -39.27 -19.25 -8.21
CA MET A 773 -39.35 -17.78 -8.27
C MET A 773 -38.17 -17.15 -9.02
N VAL A 774 -36.94 -17.61 -8.78
CA VAL A 774 -35.75 -17.09 -9.50
C VAL A 774 -35.74 -17.55 -10.96
N ALA A 775 -36.18 -18.78 -11.27
CA ALA A 775 -36.34 -19.26 -12.64
C ALA A 775 -37.30 -18.38 -13.45
N MET A 776 -38.45 -18.03 -12.87
CA MET A 776 -39.43 -17.14 -13.49
C MET A 776 -38.90 -15.70 -13.61
N GLU A 777 -38.13 -15.21 -12.64
CA GLU A 777 -37.42 -13.92 -12.73
C GLU A 777 -36.47 -13.93 -13.93
N THR A 778 -35.60 -14.95 -14.06
CA THR A 778 -34.66 -15.12 -15.18
C THR A 778 -35.34 -15.16 -16.55
N LEU A 779 -36.43 -15.92 -16.69
CA LEU A 779 -37.17 -15.96 -17.96
C LEU A 779 -37.80 -14.60 -18.26
N SER A 780 -38.43 -13.95 -17.27
CA SER A 780 -39.08 -12.66 -17.46
C SER A 780 -38.11 -11.54 -17.85
N SER A 781 -36.93 -11.46 -17.20
CA SER A 781 -35.91 -10.46 -17.50
C SER A 781 -35.27 -10.71 -18.87
N SER A 782 -34.95 -11.97 -19.18
CA SER A 782 -34.32 -12.32 -20.46
C SER A 782 -35.27 -12.10 -21.63
N MET A 783 -36.56 -12.44 -21.48
CA MET A 783 -37.57 -12.14 -22.51
C MET A 783 -37.78 -10.64 -22.72
N ALA A 784 -37.68 -9.81 -21.66
CA ALA A 784 -37.77 -8.35 -21.77
C ALA A 784 -36.55 -7.71 -22.47
N LEU A 785 -35.40 -8.39 -22.49
CA LEU A 785 -34.23 -8.00 -23.29
C LEU A 785 -34.37 -8.47 -24.75
N LEU A 786 -34.88 -9.68 -24.97
CA LEU A 786 -34.99 -10.31 -26.29
C LEU A 786 -36.13 -9.75 -27.15
N LEU A 787 -37.29 -9.41 -26.57
CA LEU A 787 -38.50 -8.94 -27.28
C LEU A 787 -38.53 -7.42 -27.53
N ARG A 788 -37.38 -6.80 -27.82
CA ARG A 788 -37.27 -5.34 -28.00
C ARG A 788 -37.46 -4.92 -29.45
N GLU A 789 -38.60 -4.29 -29.73
CA GLU A 789 -38.95 -3.79 -31.06
C GLU A 789 -38.19 -2.50 -31.44
N GLU A 790 -38.29 -1.43 -30.64
CA GLU A 790 -37.75 -0.10 -31.03
C GLU A 790 -36.23 0.06 -30.78
N ASN A 791 -35.62 -0.79 -29.94
CA ASN A 791 -34.21 -0.69 -29.55
C ASN A 791 -33.60 -2.08 -29.27
N SER A 792 -33.37 -2.86 -30.32
CA SER A 792 -32.72 -4.16 -30.22
C SER A 792 -31.30 -4.07 -29.63
N TRP A 793 -30.96 -5.05 -28.78
CA TRP A 793 -29.72 -5.08 -27.98
C TRP A 793 -28.43 -4.98 -28.83
N LEU A 794 -27.60 -3.98 -28.54
CA LEU A 794 -26.37 -3.61 -29.27
C LEU A 794 -26.55 -3.36 -30.79
N VAL A 795 -27.76 -3.04 -31.26
CA VAL A 795 -27.98 -2.58 -32.64
C VAL A 795 -27.71 -1.07 -32.73
N PRO A 796 -26.84 -0.58 -33.65
CA PRO A 796 -26.61 0.85 -33.86
C PRO A 796 -27.90 1.61 -34.16
N THR A 797 -27.99 2.88 -33.75
CA THR A 797 -29.25 3.64 -33.83
C THR A 797 -29.54 4.19 -35.23
N GLU A 798 -28.54 4.78 -35.89
CA GLU A 798 -28.63 5.30 -37.26
C GLU A 798 -27.27 5.18 -37.96
N ASP A 799 -27.26 4.86 -39.26
CA ASP A 799 -26.03 4.79 -40.06
C ASP A 799 -25.41 6.18 -40.21
N HIS A 800 -24.44 6.51 -39.36
CA HIS A 800 -23.44 7.51 -39.73
C HIS A 800 -22.56 6.90 -40.84
N ILE A 801 -23.05 7.08 -42.07
CA ILE A 801 -22.27 6.90 -43.29
C ILE A 801 -20.97 7.68 -43.08
N TYR A 802 -19.83 6.98 -43.04
CA TYR A 802 -18.53 7.62 -43.14
C TYR A 802 -18.40 8.22 -44.54
N GLU A 803 -18.89 9.44 -44.74
CA GLU A 803 -18.72 10.21 -45.99
C GLU A 803 -17.25 10.61 -46.24
N LEU A 804 -16.32 10.21 -45.36
CA LEU A 804 -14.90 10.52 -45.38
C LEU A 804 -14.07 9.30 -45.80
N MET A 805 -14.11 9.02 -47.11
CA MET A 805 -13.37 7.97 -47.84
C MET A 805 -13.67 6.53 -47.37
N GLU A 806 -14.22 5.72 -48.29
CA GLU A 806 -14.35 4.26 -48.14
C GLU A 806 -13.04 3.63 -47.64
N PRO A 807 -12.98 3.08 -46.41
CA PRO A 807 -11.77 2.47 -45.91
C PRO A 807 -11.48 1.19 -46.69
N THR A 808 -10.21 0.99 -47.04
CA THR A 808 -9.84 -0.09 -47.96
C THR A 808 -9.81 -1.44 -47.27
N ASN A 809 -9.52 -1.45 -45.97
CA ASN A 809 -9.45 -2.66 -45.16
C ASN A 809 -10.01 -2.42 -43.76
N ILE A 810 -10.28 -3.52 -43.09
CA ILE A 810 -10.68 -3.60 -41.69
C ILE A 810 -9.69 -4.54 -40.99
N GLU A 811 -9.29 -4.21 -39.78
CA GLU A 811 -8.36 -5.00 -38.98
C GLU A 811 -8.92 -5.23 -37.57
N LEU A 812 -8.92 -6.48 -37.11
CA LEU A 812 -9.35 -6.90 -35.78
C LEU A 812 -8.19 -7.62 -35.09
N HIS A 813 -7.81 -7.12 -33.91
CA HIS A 813 -6.78 -7.73 -33.06
C HIS A 813 -7.42 -8.31 -31.80
N ALA A 814 -7.05 -9.54 -31.46
CA ALA A 814 -7.46 -10.20 -30.23
C ALA A 814 -6.25 -10.83 -29.53
N THR A 815 -6.19 -10.69 -28.19
CA THR A 815 -5.32 -11.52 -27.34
C THR A 815 -6.22 -12.51 -26.61
N ALA A 816 -5.91 -13.80 -26.68
CA ALA A 816 -6.74 -14.85 -26.10
C ALA A 816 -5.93 -15.95 -25.40
N MET A 817 -6.50 -16.58 -24.38
CA MET A 817 -6.04 -17.90 -23.92
C MET A 817 -6.87 -19.00 -24.58
N LEU A 818 -6.24 -20.13 -24.88
CA LEU A 818 -6.94 -21.31 -25.37
C LEU A 818 -7.35 -22.19 -24.18
N SER A 819 -8.63 -22.57 -24.09
CA SER A 819 -9.14 -23.41 -23.00
C SER A 819 -9.65 -24.75 -23.54
N LEU A 820 -9.23 -25.84 -22.91
CA LEU A 820 -9.74 -27.19 -23.22
C LEU A 820 -11.18 -27.37 -22.70
N PRO A 821 -11.94 -28.38 -23.21
CA PRO A 821 -13.24 -28.79 -22.65
C PRO A 821 -13.23 -29.18 -21.14
N SER A 822 -12.06 -29.26 -20.50
CA SER A 822 -11.87 -29.42 -19.06
C SER A 822 -11.78 -28.09 -18.28
N GLY A 823 -11.65 -26.94 -18.94
CA GLY A 823 -11.33 -25.64 -18.34
C GLY A 823 -9.84 -25.41 -18.09
N GLU A 824 -8.97 -26.32 -18.52
CA GLU A 824 -7.51 -26.23 -18.36
C GLU A 824 -6.87 -25.43 -19.51
N CYS A 825 -5.78 -24.71 -19.21
CA CYS A 825 -5.07 -23.89 -20.18
C CYS A 825 -4.33 -24.74 -21.22
N MET A 826 -4.58 -24.46 -22.49
CA MET A 826 -3.83 -25.06 -23.60
C MET A 826 -2.71 -24.10 -24.04
N TYR A 827 -1.50 -24.33 -23.50
CA TYR A 827 -0.33 -23.50 -23.83
C TYR A 827 -0.03 -23.52 -25.34
N PRO A 828 0.11 -22.34 -25.99
CA PRO A 828 0.34 -22.25 -27.41
C PRO A 828 1.78 -22.62 -27.81
N ASP A 829 1.91 -23.29 -28.94
CA ASP A 829 3.17 -23.57 -29.62
C ASP A 829 3.10 -23.18 -31.11
N PRO A 830 4.22 -23.12 -31.85
CA PRO A 830 4.19 -22.72 -33.27
C PRO A 830 3.34 -23.61 -34.18
N THR A 831 3.15 -24.89 -33.82
CA THR A 831 2.28 -25.84 -34.51
C THR A 831 0.81 -25.49 -34.25
N LEU A 832 0.45 -25.19 -33.01
CA LEU A 832 -0.89 -24.74 -32.62
C LEU A 832 -1.24 -23.40 -33.27
N CYS A 833 -0.33 -22.43 -33.30
CA CYS A 833 -0.54 -21.17 -34.03
C CYS A 833 -0.78 -21.43 -35.53
N THR A 834 -0.02 -22.33 -36.15
CA THR A 834 -0.21 -22.71 -37.56
C THR A 834 -1.57 -23.38 -37.80
N ALA A 835 -1.97 -24.29 -36.91
CA ALA A 835 -3.27 -24.97 -36.97
C ALA A 835 -4.44 -23.99 -36.77
N LEU A 836 -4.32 -23.03 -35.84
CA LEU A 836 -5.32 -22.00 -35.59
C LEU A 836 -5.47 -21.06 -36.81
N THR A 837 -4.35 -20.64 -37.42
CA THR A 837 -4.35 -19.89 -38.69
C THR A 837 -5.10 -20.64 -39.79
N SER A 838 -4.84 -21.94 -39.95
CA SER A 838 -5.54 -22.76 -40.95
C SER A 838 -7.03 -22.94 -40.63
N ALA A 839 -7.39 -23.02 -39.36
CA ALA A 839 -8.78 -23.14 -38.92
C ALA A 839 -9.60 -21.84 -39.14
N PHE A 840 -8.98 -20.67 -38.93
CA PHE A 840 -9.60 -19.38 -39.28
C PHE A 840 -9.86 -19.25 -40.79
N TYR A 841 -8.92 -19.66 -41.64
CA TYR A 841 -9.15 -19.74 -43.09
C TYR A 841 -10.27 -20.74 -43.44
N SER A 842 -10.29 -21.90 -42.78
CA SER A 842 -11.30 -22.96 -43.00
C SER A 842 -12.69 -22.63 -42.45
N SER A 843 -12.84 -21.51 -41.73
CA SER A 843 -14.13 -21.06 -41.17
C SER A 843 -14.97 -20.26 -42.19
N LEU A 844 -14.44 -20.00 -43.39
CA LEU A 844 -15.10 -19.30 -44.49
C LEU A 844 -15.01 -20.15 -45.78
N SER A 845 -15.79 -19.79 -46.81
CA SER A 845 -15.60 -20.38 -48.14
C SER A 845 -14.37 -19.79 -48.84
N ASP A 846 -13.73 -20.58 -49.71
CA ASP A 846 -12.60 -20.14 -50.54
C ASP A 846 -12.94 -18.87 -51.35
N GLU A 847 -14.19 -18.74 -51.80
CA GLU A 847 -14.72 -17.57 -52.50
C GLU A 847 -14.63 -16.31 -51.62
N VAL A 848 -15.17 -16.35 -50.40
CA VAL A 848 -15.13 -15.20 -49.46
C VAL A 848 -13.70 -14.85 -49.05
N VAL A 849 -12.83 -15.85 -48.84
CA VAL A 849 -11.41 -15.63 -48.50
C VAL A 849 -10.69 -14.87 -49.63
N LEU A 850 -10.94 -15.24 -50.89
CA LEU A 850 -10.36 -14.59 -52.07
C LEU A 850 -10.95 -13.21 -52.33
N GLU A 851 -12.27 -13.07 -52.31
CA GLU A 851 -12.97 -11.80 -52.57
C GLU A 851 -12.66 -10.75 -51.51
N ARG A 852 -12.61 -11.13 -50.22
CA ARG A 852 -12.30 -10.24 -49.10
C ARG A 852 -10.80 -10.12 -48.83
N GLN A 853 -9.95 -10.84 -49.56
CA GLN A 853 -8.48 -10.87 -49.39
C GLN A 853 -8.04 -11.11 -47.93
N LEU A 854 -8.64 -12.09 -47.26
CA LEU A 854 -8.43 -12.32 -45.83
C LEU A 854 -6.96 -12.65 -45.50
N GLN A 855 -6.38 -11.91 -44.58
CA GLN A 855 -5.07 -12.14 -43.98
C GLN A 855 -5.26 -12.54 -42.52
N VAL A 856 -4.68 -13.68 -42.13
CA VAL A 856 -4.71 -14.21 -40.77
C VAL A 856 -3.27 -14.32 -40.27
N ASN A 857 -2.99 -13.68 -39.14
CA ASN A 857 -1.73 -13.83 -38.42
C ASN A 857 -2.02 -14.30 -36.98
N VAL A 858 -1.33 -15.35 -36.54
CA VAL A 858 -1.42 -15.89 -35.18
C VAL A 858 -0.01 -16.12 -34.65
N SER A 859 0.29 -15.56 -33.48
CA SER A 859 1.57 -15.70 -32.81
C SER A 859 1.41 -15.90 -31.31
N ILE A 860 2.41 -16.49 -30.65
CA ILE A 860 2.48 -16.55 -29.18
C ILE A 860 2.75 -15.14 -28.67
N SER A 861 2.06 -14.68 -27.62
CA SER A 861 2.30 -13.34 -27.09
C SER A 861 3.73 -13.21 -26.56
N ALA A 862 4.38 -12.09 -26.89
CA ALA A 862 5.70 -11.76 -26.35
C ALA A 862 5.63 -11.32 -24.88
N LYS A 863 4.43 -10.97 -24.37
CA LYS A 863 4.21 -10.57 -22.98
C LYS A 863 3.86 -11.76 -22.11
N ASP A 864 2.99 -12.66 -22.57
CA ASP A 864 2.54 -13.81 -21.80
C ASP A 864 2.61 -15.12 -22.61
N SER A 865 3.36 -16.09 -22.10
CA SER A 865 3.53 -17.41 -22.74
C SER A 865 2.28 -18.30 -22.72
N SER A 866 1.23 -17.97 -21.97
CA SER A 866 -0.06 -18.71 -22.02
C SER A 866 -1.05 -18.20 -23.07
N SER A 867 -0.80 -17.06 -23.72
CA SER A 867 -1.76 -16.44 -24.64
C SER A 867 -1.26 -16.31 -26.08
N VAL A 868 -2.22 -16.25 -27.00
CA VAL A 868 -2.01 -16.00 -28.43
C VAL A 868 -2.45 -14.58 -28.80
N GLU A 869 -1.67 -13.96 -29.67
CA GLU A 869 -2.01 -12.72 -30.36
C GLU A 869 -2.49 -13.06 -31.78
N ILE A 870 -3.69 -12.60 -32.11
CA ILE A 870 -4.41 -12.90 -33.36
C ILE A 870 -4.71 -11.57 -34.04
N ALA A 871 -4.28 -11.41 -35.29
CA ALA A 871 -4.63 -10.28 -36.14
C ALA A 871 -5.32 -10.79 -37.41
N LEU A 872 -6.55 -10.34 -37.64
CA LEU A 872 -7.35 -10.64 -38.83
C LEU A 872 -7.54 -9.35 -39.62
N ARG A 873 -7.27 -9.39 -40.93
CA ARG A 873 -7.44 -8.24 -41.82
C ARG A 873 -8.12 -8.63 -43.12
N CYS A 874 -9.13 -7.88 -43.54
CA CYS A 874 -9.82 -8.10 -44.82
C CYS A 874 -10.22 -6.78 -45.47
N MET A 875 -10.57 -6.80 -46.77
CA MET A 875 -11.22 -5.66 -47.42
C MET A 875 -12.59 -5.37 -46.78
N ALA A 876 -12.92 -4.08 -46.67
CA ALA A 876 -14.21 -3.62 -46.18
C ALA A 876 -15.30 -3.73 -47.24
N THR A 877 -16.55 -3.92 -46.81
CA THR A 877 -17.76 -3.91 -47.64
C THR A 877 -18.88 -3.18 -46.90
N GLU A 878 -19.98 -2.90 -47.60
CA GLU A 878 -21.12 -2.16 -47.03
C GLU A 878 -21.67 -2.82 -45.74
N SER A 879 -21.70 -4.16 -45.69
CA SER A 879 -22.20 -4.94 -44.54
C SER A 879 -21.32 -4.93 -43.27
N ASP A 880 -20.13 -4.32 -43.32
CA ASP A 880 -19.21 -4.25 -42.17
C ASP A 880 -19.34 -2.94 -41.36
N GLY A 881 -20.47 -2.23 -41.50
CA GLY A 881 -20.76 -0.97 -40.80
C GLY A 881 -20.72 0.27 -41.69
N PHE A 882 -20.89 0.15 -43.02
CA PHE A 882 -20.84 1.27 -43.98
C PHE A 882 -22.03 1.25 -44.95
N GLY A 883 -23.08 1.98 -44.63
CA GLY A 883 -24.35 1.89 -45.37
C GLY A 883 -25.31 0.90 -44.71
N PRO A 884 -26.39 0.48 -45.41
CA PRO A 884 -27.56 -0.12 -44.78
C PRO A 884 -27.25 -1.48 -44.11
N ASN A 885 -27.19 -1.48 -42.77
CA ASN A 885 -26.84 -2.64 -41.96
C ASN A 885 -28.07 -3.51 -41.63
N GLU A 886 -28.47 -4.40 -42.54
CA GLU A 886 -29.71 -5.22 -42.39
C GLU A 886 -29.73 -6.22 -41.22
N LEU A 887 -28.57 -6.69 -40.73
CA LEU A 887 -28.49 -7.78 -39.74
C LEU A 887 -27.77 -7.44 -38.42
N ALA A 888 -26.97 -6.35 -38.38
CA ALA A 888 -26.15 -5.95 -37.24
C ALA A 888 -25.33 -7.11 -36.62
N ASP A 889 -24.69 -7.93 -37.46
CA ASP A 889 -24.01 -9.16 -37.05
C ASP A 889 -22.46 -9.03 -36.99
N GLY A 890 -21.94 -7.85 -37.32
CA GLY A 890 -20.50 -7.53 -37.32
C GLY A 890 -19.72 -8.10 -38.50
N GLY A 891 -20.39 -8.64 -39.52
CA GLY A 891 -19.76 -9.11 -40.75
C GLY A 891 -18.81 -10.30 -40.55
N VAL A 892 -17.87 -10.43 -41.49
CA VAL A 892 -17.03 -11.63 -41.65
C VAL A 892 -16.05 -11.81 -40.49
N LEU A 893 -15.38 -10.75 -40.03
CA LEU A 893 -14.40 -10.84 -38.94
C LEU A 893 -15.07 -11.23 -37.61
N ALA A 894 -16.26 -10.70 -37.32
CA ALA A 894 -17.04 -11.10 -36.16
C ALA A 894 -17.45 -12.58 -36.21
N ALA A 895 -17.86 -13.09 -37.38
CA ALA A 895 -18.23 -14.50 -37.54
C ALA A 895 -17.05 -15.45 -37.28
N VAL A 896 -15.86 -15.15 -37.81
CA VAL A 896 -14.64 -15.96 -37.65
C VAL A 896 -14.18 -15.99 -36.18
N VAL A 897 -14.15 -14.84 -35.50
CA VAL A 897 -13.78 -14.80 -34.08
C VAL A 897 -14.85 -15.45 -33.21
N ALA A 898 -16.14 -15.30 -33.54
CA ALA A 898 -17.23 -15.97 -32.83
C ALA A 898 -17.10 -17.50 -32.88
N ALA A 899 -16.69 -18.09 -34.01
CA ALA A 899 -16.43 -19.53 -34.08
C ALA A 899 -15.32 -19.97 -33.10
N GLY A 900 -14.27 -19.16 -32.94
CA GLY A 900 -13.20 -19.36 -31.95
C GLY A 900 -13.68 -19.27 -30.49
N VAL A 901 -14.40 -18.20 -30.15
CA VAL A 901 -14.99 -18.03 -28.80
C VAL A 901 -15.97 -19.17 -28.48
N LYS A 902 -16.74 -19.63 -29.48
CA LYS A 902 -17.73 -20.70 -29.27
C LYS A 902 -17.12 -22.10 -29.14
N GLY A 903 -15.88 -22.31 -29.56
CA GLY A 903 -15.20 -23.62 -29.57
C GLY A 903 -15.44 -24.46 -30.82
N GLU A 904 -15.75 -23.80 -31.95
CA GLU A 904 -16.36 -24.39 -33.15
C GLU A 904 -15.54 -24.16 -34.44
N LEU A 905 -14.24 -23.83 -34.31
CA LEU A 905 -13.36 -23.60 -35.46
C LEU A 905 -13.17 -24.87 -36.30
N VAL A 906 -13.53 -24.78 -37.58
CA VAL A 906 -13.46 -25.89 -38.54
C VAL A 906 -12.00 -26.32 -38.74
N GLY A 907 -11.73 -27.61 -38.56
CA GLY A 907 -10.37 -28.17 -38.69
C GLY A 907 -9.47 -27.98 -37.47
N PHE A 908 -9.96 -27.36 -36.38
CA PHE A 908 -9.25 -27.28 -35.10
C PHE A 908 -9.65 -28.41 -34.13
N GLN A 909 -9.09 -28.40 -32.91
CA GLN A 909 -9.48 -29.34 -31.86
C GLN A 909 -10.90 -29.02 -31.35
N VAL A 910 -11.77 -30.03 -31.34
CA VAL A 910 -13.19 -29.89 -31.01
C VAL A 910 -13.38 -29.41 -29.57
N GLY A 911 -14.14 -28.33 -29.39
CA GLY A 911 -14.50 -27.78 -28.08
C GLY A 911 -13.40 -26.97 -27.40
N VAL A 912 -12.27 -26.68 -28.06
CA VAL A 912 -11.28 -25.74 -27.54
C VAL A 912 -11.74 -24.32 -27.81
N THR A 913 -12.00 -23.54 -26.76
CA THR A 913 -12.47 -22.15 -26.86
C THR A 913 -11.33 -21.14 -26.80
N MET A 914 -11.62 -19.93 -27.30
CA MET A 914 -10.77 -18.75 -27.14
C MET A 914 -11.36 -17.82 -26.07
N GLU A 915 -10.72 -17.78 -24.91
CA GLU A 915 -11.07 -16.84 -23.84
C GLU A 915 -10.40 -15.48 -24.14
N ILE A 916 -11.20 -14.50 -24.58
CA ILE A 916 -10.72 -13.21 -25.10
C ILE A 916 -10.24 -12.31 -23.96
N LEU A 917 -8.92 -12.20 -23.79
CA LEU A 917 -8.29 -11.32 -22.81
C LEU A 917 -8.21 -9.86 -23.27
N ARG A 918 -8.14 -9.59 -24.56
CA ARG A 918 -8.16 -8.23 -25.12
C ARG A 918 -8.76 -8.26 -26.52
N LEU A 919 -9.52 -7.25 -26.88
CA LEU A 919 -10.16 -7.13 -28.18
C LEU A 919 -10.20 -5.68 -28.68
N ASP A 920 -9.65 -5.44 -29.86
CA ASP A 920 -9.69 -4.14 -30.54
C ASP A 920 -9.97 -4.34 -32.04
N ALA A 921 -10.62 -3.37 -32.70
CA ALA A 921 -10.82 -3.38 -34.15
C ALA A 921 -10.87 -1.96 -34.71
N TRP A 922 -10.38 -1.78 -35.94
CA TRP A 922 -10.25 -0.48 -36.60
C TRP A 922 -10.47 -0.59 -38.11
N TYR A 923 -10.86 0.52 -38.72
CA TYR A 923 -10.85 0.69 -40.17
C TYR A 923 -9.48 1.24 -40.62
N CYS A 924 -9.00 0.84 -41.79
CA CYS A 924 -7.65 1.15 -42.27
C CYS A 924 -7.65 1.85 -43.63
N GLY A 925 -6.85 2.90 -43.76
CA GLY A 925 -6.65 3.64 -45.01
C GLY A 925 -5.77 2.91 -46.04
N ILE A 926 -5.73 3.45 -47.27
CA ILE A 926 -4.93 2.94 -48.39
C ILE A 926 -3.42 2.91 -48.05
N ASP A 927 -2.97 3.84 -47.21
CA ASP A 927 -1.59 4.01 -46.74
C ASP A 927 -1.22 3.10 -45.55
N GLY A 928 -2.18 2.35 -45.00
CA GLY A 928 -2.01 1.55 -43.79
C GLY A 928 -2.08 2.36 -42.49
N SER A 929 -2.57 3.60 -42.53
CA SER A 929 -2.91 4.34 -41.31
C SER A 929 -4.09 3.69 -40.58
N LEU A 930 -4.00 3.66 -39.24
CA LEU A 930 -5.11 3.27 -38.36
C LEU A 930 -6.15 4.41 -38.36
N GLY A 931 -7.34 4.12 -38.87
CA GLY A 931 -8.50 4.99 -38.83
C GLY A 931 -9.33 4.81 -37.56
N SER A 932 -10.63 5.07 -37.67
CA SER A 932 -11.56 5.02 -36.54
C SER A 932 -11.80 3.60 -36.00
N PRO A 933 -12.18 3.45 -34.72
CA PRO A 933 -12.52 2.15 -34.15
C PRO A 933 -13.76 1.52 -34.82
N ALA A 934 -13.64 0.25 -35.23
CA ALA A 934 -14.70 -0.51 -35.88
C ALA A 934 -15.68 -1.11 -34.84
N THR A 935 -16.34 -0.24 -34.06
CA THR A 935 -17.24 -0.64 -32.96
C THR A 935 -18.41 -1.51 -33.41
N TYR A 936 -18.90 -1.34 -34.63
CA TYR A 936 -19.93 -2.19 -35.24
C TYR A 936 -19.56 -3.68 -35.20
N ILE A 937 -18.31 -4.01 -35.56
CA ILE A 937 -17.81 -5.38 -35.59
C ILE A 937 -17.71 -5.96 -34.19
N LEU A 938 -17.29 -5.14 -33.23
CA LEU A 938 -17.20 -5.54 -31.81
C LEU A 938 -18.59 -5.78 -31.20
N ARG A 939 -19.57 -4.91 -31.48
CA ARG A 939 -20.98 -5.06 -31.10
C ARG A 939 -21.59 -6.32 -31.74
N GLY A 940 -21.34 -6.54 -33.03
CA GLY A 940 -21.80 -7.72 -33.77
C GLY A 940 -21.21 -9.03 -33.28
N LEU A 941 -19.90 -9.07 -32.97
CA LEU A 941 -19.25 -10.21 -32.31
C LEU A 941 -19.89 -10.50 -30.94
N CYS A 942 -20.16 -9.46 -30.13
CA CYS A 942 -20.89 -9.61 -28.88
C CYS A 942 -22.30 -10.17 -29.11
N ARG A 943 -23.07 -9.67 -30.09
CA ARG A 943 -24.39 -10.21 -30.47
C ARG A 943 -24.33 -11.67 -30.90
N ARG A 944 -23.41 -12.04 -31.79
CA ARG A 944 -23.17 -13.42 -32.27
C ARG A 944 -22.88 -14.40 -31.14
N CYS A 945 -22.24 -13.96 -30.06
CA CYS A 945 -21.87 -14.80 -28.94
C CYS A 945 -22.91 -14.77 -27.80
N CYS A 946 -23.42 -13.60 -27.42
CA CYS A 946 -24.26 -13.38 -26.23
C CYS A 946 -25.74 -13.74 -26.46
N ILE A 947 -26.35 -13.32 -27.58
CA ILE A 947 -27.80 -13.52 -27.81
C ILE A 947 -28.17 -15.02 -27.88
N PRO A 948 -27.47 -15.87 -28.65
CA PRO A 948 -27.73 -17.31 -28.65
C PRO A 948 -27.55 -17.94 -27.26
N GLU A 949 -26.58 -17.46 -26.48
CA GLU A 949 -26.27 -17.99 -25.16
C GLU A 949 -27.33 -17.59 -24.10
N ILE A 950 -27.91 -16.38 -24.17
CA ILE A 950 -29.11 -16.02 -23.37
C ILE A 950 -30.28 -16.96 -23.72
N ILE A 951 -30.54 -17.18 -25.01
CA ILE A 951 -31.65 -18.03 -25.46
C ILE A 951 -31.46 -19.48 -24.99
N LEU A 952 -30.25 -20.04 -25.10
CA LEU A 952 -29.94 -21.39 -24.60
C LEU A 952 -30.08 -21.49 -23.08
N ARG A 953 -29.75 -20.43 -22.33
CA ARG A 953 -30.01 -20.35 -20.88
C ARG A 953 -31.50 -20.31 -20.57
N CYS A 954 -32.30 -19.53 -21.30
CA CYS A 954 -33.76 -19.55 -21.19
C CYS A 954 -34.32 -20.95 -21.44
N MET A 955 -33.90 -21.62 -22.53
CA MET A 955 -34.32 -22.98 -22.85
C MET A 955 -33.96 -23.97 -21.73
N GLN A 956 -32.77 -23.87 -21.15
CA GLN A 956 -32.35 -24.69 -20.02
C GLN A 956 -33.23 -24.46 -18.76
N VAL A 957 -33.62 -23.21 -18.48
CA VAL A 957 -34.55 -22.88 -17.39
C VAL A 957 -35.96 -23.42 -17.68
N SER A 958 -36.46 -23.25 -18.91
CA SER A 958 -37.77 -23.78 -19.33
C SER A 958 -37.87 -25.31 -19.21
N VAL A 959 -36.83 -26.04 -19.62
CA VAL A 959 -36.76 -27.51 -19.46
C VAL A 959 -36.82 -27.91 -17.98
N ALA A 960 -36.06 -27.23 -17.12
CA ALA A 960 -36.05 -27.53 -15.68
C ALA A 960 -37.38 -27.18 -14.98
N LEU A 961 -38.06 -26.10 -15.41
CA LEU A 961 -39.40 -25.76 -14.94
C LEU A 961 -40.42 -26.83 -15.37
N MET A 962 -40.37 -27.28 -16.63
CA MET A 962 -41.26 -28.33 -17.15
C MET A 962 -41.03 -29.67 -16.44
N GLU A 963 -39.78 -30.07 -16.18
CA GLU A 963 -39.41 -31.23 -15.36
C GLU A 963 -39.98 -31.13 -13.93
N SER A 964 -40.09 -29.91 -13.36
CA SER A 964 -40.72 -29.68 -12.06
C SER A 964 -42.26 -29.72 -12.08
N GLY A 965 -42.88 -29.89 -13.26
CA GLY A 965 -44.33 -29.87 -13.47
C GLY A 965 -44.93 -28.48 -13.67
N ASN A 966 -44.11 -27.44 -13.83
CA ASN A 966 -44.54 -26.05 -14.01
C ASN A 966 -44.29 -25.61 -15.46
N ALA A 967 -45.35 -25.59 -16.28
CA ALA A 967 -45.24 -25.13 -17.67
C ALA A 967 -45.05 -23.60 -17.73
N HIS A 968 -44.10 -23.15 -18.54
CA HIS A 968 -43.89 -21.71 -18.80
C HIS A 968 -44.74 -21.27 -20.00
N GLU A 969 -45.65 -20.31 -19.80
CA GLU A 969 -46.62 -19.88 -20.83
C GLU A 969 -45.97 -19.30 -22.10
N ARG A 970 -44.75 -18.74 -21.99
CA ARG A 970 -44.03 -18.07 -23.10
C ARG A 970 -42.94 -18.91 -23.75
N HIS A 971 -42.91 -20.22 -23.50
CA HIS A 971 -41.90 -21.09 -24.12
C HIS A 971 -41.98 -21.06 -25.66
N ASP A 972 -43.20 -21.08 -26.20
CA ASP A 972 -43.42 -21.09 -27.64
C ASP A 972 -42.96 -19.74 -28.28
N GLU A 973 -42.97 -18.62 -27.55
CA GLU A 973 -42.44 -17.32 -28.00
C GLU A 973 -40.91 -17.36 -28.24
N LEU A 974 -40.14 -18.16 -27.49
CA LEU A 974 -38.71 -18.35 -27.73
C LEU A 974 -38.44 -19.08 -29.06
N ILE A 975 -39.34 -20.00 -29.43
CA ILE A 975 -39.24 -20.75 -30.69
C ILE A 975 -39.60 -19.84 -31.86
N GLU A 976 -40.66 -19.04 -31.74
CA GLU A 976 -41.04 -18.04 -32.74
C GLU A 976 -39.95 -16.96 -32.91
N LEU A 977 -39.32 -16.51 -31.83
CA LEU A 977 -38.22 -15.54 -31.85
C LEU A 977 -37.01 -16.03 -32.67
N VAL A 978 -36.63 -17.31 -32.52
CA VAL A 978 -35.49 -17.91 -33.24
C VAL A 978 -35.87 -18.31 -34.68
N ALA A 979 -37.10 -18.76 -34.91
CA ALA A 979 -37.58 -19.18 -36.23
C ALA A 979 -38.04 -18.01 -37.13
N GLY A 980 -38.36 -16.85 -36.53
CA GLY A 980 -38.84 -15.67 -37.24
C GLY A 980 -37.78 -15.06 -38.16
N SER A 981 -38.08 -14.98 -39.46
CA SER A 981 -37.19 -14.33 -40.44
C SER A 981 -37.01 -12.83 -40.20
N GLU A 982 -37.97 -12.20 -39.53
CA GLU A 982 -37.98 -10.75 -39.26
C GLU A 982 -37.05 -10.35 -38.08
N THR A 983 -36.63 -11.29 -37.23
CA THR A 983 -35.81 -11.01 -36.04
C THR A 983 -34.30 -11.06 -36.32
N GLY A 984 -33.89 -11.72 -37.41
CA GLY A 984 -32.48 -11.96 -37.78
C GLY A 984 -31.69 -12.86 -36.81
N ILE A 985 -32.27 -13.28 -35.68
CA ILE A 985 -31.57 -13.98 -34.58
C ILE A 985 -30.99 -15.32 -35.03
N LEU A 986 -31.65 -16.02 -35.96
CA LEU A 986 -31.17 -17.29 -36.51
C LEU A 986 -29.74 -17.21 -37.10
N HIS A 987 -29.36 -16.05 -37.66
CA HIS A 987 -28.03 -15.84 -38.25
C HIS A 987 -26.90 -15.66 -37.21
N LEU A 988 -27.25 -15.44 -35.94
CA LEU A 988 -26.31 -15.32 -34.83
C LEU A 988 -25.92 -16.69 -34.27
N PHE A 989 -26.79 -17.70 -34.41
CA PHE A 989 -26.54 -19.07 -33.97
C PHE A 989 -25.45 -19.75 -34.83
N SER A 990 -24.60 -20.55 -34.18
CA SER A 990 -23.79 -21.54 -34.87
C SER A 990 -24.59 -22.83 -35.10
N GLN A 991 -24.08 -23.71 -35.97
CA GLN A 991 -24.73 -25.01 -36.22
C GLN A 991 -24.83 -25.86 -34.94
N ASN A 992 -23.80 -25.86 -34.08
CA ASN A 992 -23.83 -26.62 -32.84
C ASN A 992 -24.77 -26.00 -31.80
N GLN A 993 -24.82 -24.66 -31.69
CA GLN A 993 -25.78 -23.99 -30.81
C GLN A 993 -27.23 -24.21 -31.27
N LEU A 994 -27.49 -24.25 -32.58
CA LEU A 994 -28.82 -24.56 -33.10
C LEU A 994 -29.20 -26.03 -32.84
N GLN A 995 -28.23 -26.95 -32.92
CA GLN A 995 -28.43 -28.35 -32.52
C GLN A 995 -28.73 -28.46 -31.01
N GLU A 996 -28.01 -27.71 -30.16
CA GLU A 996 -28.26 -27.66 -28.70
C GLU A 996 -29.66 -27.11 -28.38
N PHE A 997 -30.06 -26.02 -29.05
CA PHE A 997 -31.40 -25.43 -28.94
C PHE A 997 -32.51 -26.44 -29.28
N LEU A 998 -32.36 -27.19 -30.39
CA LEU A 998 -33.31 -28.24 -30.79
C LEU A 998 -33.31 -29.43 -29.83
N LEU A 999 -32.22 -29.70 -29.12
CA LEU A 999 -32.16 -30.74 -28.09
C LEU A 999 -32.90 -30.32 -26.82
N PHE A 1000 -32.76 -29.07 -26.37
CA PHE A 1000 -33.58 -28.54 -25.27
C PHE A 1000 -35.08 -28.53 -25.64
N GLU A 1001 -35.44 -28.13 -26.85
CA GLU A 1001 -36.84 -28.17 -27.31
C GLU A 1001 -37.40 -29.60 -27.27
N ARG A 1002 -36.61 -30.58 -27.74
CA ARG A 1002 -36.97 -31.99 -27.65
C ARG A 1002 -37.17 -32.46 -26.20
N GLU A 1003 -36.30 -32.05 -25.27
CA GLU A 1003 -36.44 -32.40 -23.85
C GLU A 1003 -37.67 -31.74 -23.21
N TYR A 1004 -37.93 -30.46 -23.50
CA TYR A 1004 -39.13 -29.75 -23.06
C TYR A 1004 -40.41 -30.45 -23.54
N CYS A 1005 -40.47 -30.81 -24.83
CA CYS A 1005 -41.58 -31.56 -25.40
C CYS A 1005 -41.79 -32.94 -24.74
N ILE A 1006 -40.72 -33.66 -24.38
CA ILE A 1006 -40.81 -34.95 -23.67
C ILE A 1006 -41.46 -34.76 -22.30
N TRP A 1007 -40.94 -33.84 -21.47
CA TRP A 1007 -41.51 -33.54 -20.15
C TRP A 1007 -42.97 -33.05 -20.24
N LYS A 1008 -43.30 -32.24 -21.25
CA LYS A 1008 -44.67 -31.77 -21.54
C LYS A 1008 -45.62 -32.94 -21.82
N MET A 1009 -45.18 -33.98 -22.54
CA MET A 1009 -45.97 -35.20 -22.75
C MET A 1009 -46.11 -36.04 -21.48
N GLU A 1010 -45.03 -36.25 -20.73
CA GLU A 1010 -45.05 -37.04 -19.48
C GLU A 1010 -45.97 -36.41 -18.42
N CYS A 1011 -45.96 -35.08 -18.26
CA CYS A 1011 -46.89 -34.37 -17.38
C CYS A 1011 -48.36 -34.52 -17.81
N LEU A 1012 -48.63 -34.54 -19.13
CA LEU A 1012 -49.99 -34.75 -19.64
C LEU A 1012 -50.47 -36.18 -19.40
N GLU A 1013 -49.64 -37.20 -19.63
CA GLU A 1013 -49.98 -38.60 -19.33
C GLU A 1013 -50.21 -38.82 -17.83
N GLY A 1014 -49.36 -38.23 -16.97
CA GLY A 1014 -49.52 -38.26 -15.51
C GLY A 1014 -50.76 -37.53 -14.99
N SER A 1015 -51.37 -36.64 -15.79
CA SER A 1015 -52.64 -35.97 -15.47
C SER A 1015 -53.88 -36.72 -15.96
N ALA A 1016 -53.70 -37.73 -16.83
CA ALA A 1016 -54.77 -38.51 -17.45
C ALA A 1016 -55.00 -39.89 -16.80
N ALA A 1017 -54.19 -40.25 -15.80
CA ALA A 1017 -54.25 -41.48 -15.01
C ALA A 1017 -54.79 -41.24 -13.58
#